data_AF-A0A8J2J700-F1
#
_entry.id   AF-A0A8J2J700-F1
#
_cell.length_a   1.000
_cell.length_b   1.000
_cell.length_c   1.000
_cell.angle_alpha   90.00
_cell.angle_beta   90.00
_cell.angle_gamma   90.00
#
_symmetry.space_group_name_H-M   'P 1'
#
loop_
_entity.id
_entity.type
_entity.pdbx_description
1 polymer ?
#
loop_
_entity_poly.entity_id
_entity_poly.type
_entity_poly.pdbx_seq_one_letter_code
_entity_poly.pdbx_strand_id
1 'polypeptide(L)'
;MLVELRSLASWYLIQCLKLIWCTIRTFLVVLNNFYCIPTYVYWLIILSPLSSVHFELYREIEGVLFHWLLSMVGFWSYSAGYNIIETGDVIDDIVHKEALVIANHQSTSDVPLMMAAFSTRPGLLPHLNWIMDRLFKYTNFGVVSTFHDDFFISAGRDKREATVRELGQYLINTYIPYRRKWLVLFPEGGFLRKRRTASQRYAEKNGLPMLEHVTLPRMGALQMILETMGPKPLASGDRADPSDVPNNNLELQSGYLRYIVDLTIAYPKGNPLSLVDVITGYASTCVIRFHYRIYNIKDVPTDKQKLQDWLFDRYSEKEKMLANYYETGEWKAFSLSEKQEEGVVKGKFTETTIQRLVEQDLLRDNLTGCNMSGSVVNVSVKRNLKRKYSYKCSSQFPHPYDEKERIQDGFSWTKFLKFSIAFNLLSLLSLKCNVQVCYPDKQRVSHVMLLIPRLCKQTVQFTFSLVIAPLRRSYSLSETARSAFRIIRVAQIPSTRSKTAFKTWGWQIKCYRMMPLKSLSNAWGFVNNINLPIFLRPIILNLYVRAFGCDLAEAEIQDLKCYRNLGEFFRRSLKIGVRPIDQLSPIVSPVDGRVLHFGEVDDGIIEQVKGVTYSISQFLGPPTWTRCTTTNDSSHSDCQDYTTTILHHKNGTSLFHCVIYLAPGDYHRFHSPVEWNASFRRHFAGELLSVNPRIARMVNGLFSLNERAVYTGTWEHGFFSFTAVGATNVGSIRVYEDIDLQTNVRRQPKGHYKDKFFEKSLQFKKGENIGEFNLGSTVILIFEAPSDFSFSLQHGNRVKVGHSIVQHTPIQNEL
;
A
#
# COMPACT_ATOMS: atom_id res chain seq x y z
N MET A 1 -18.81 -46.64 33.00
CA MET A 1 -19.39 -45.62 33.91
C MET A 1 -18.51 -44.40 34.19
N LEU A 2 -17.49 -44.41 35.07
CA LEU A 2 -16.70 -43.19 35.38
C LEU A 2 -15.90 -42.64 34.20
N VAL A 3 -15.41 -43.52 33.31
CA VAL A 3 -14.73 -43.14 32.06
C VAL A 3 -15.70 -42.52 31.05
N GLU A 4 -16.92 -43.05 30.96
CA GLU A 4 -17.99 -42.51 30.10
C GLU A 4 -18.54 -41.18 30.63
N LEU A 5 -18.66 -41.03 31.95
CA LEU A 5 -19.04 -39.75 32.58
C LEU A 5 -17.98 -38.67 32.34
N ARG A 6 -16.68 -39.03 32.40
CA ARG A 6 -15.58 -38.12 32.07
C ARG A 6 -15.54 -37.78 30.58
N SER A 7 -15.84 -38.72 29.68
CA SER A 7 -15.90 -38.44 28.25
C SER A 7 -17.12 -37.58 27.89
N LEU A 8 -18.28 -37.80 28.53
CA LEU A 8 -19.47 -36.95 28.39
C LEU A 8 -19.17 -35.51 28.86
N ALA A 9 -18.64 -35.36 30.08
CA ALA A 9 -18.33 -34.03 30.65
C ALA A 9 -17.31 -33.27 29.79
N SER A 10 -16.30 -33.99 29.26
CA SER A 10 -15.32 -33.41 28.33
C SER A 10 -15.97 -33.00 27.00
N TRP A 11 -16.89 -33.80 26.48
CA TRP A 11 -17.64 -33.47 25.26
C TRP A 11 -18.49 -32.20 25.45
N TYR A 12 -19.26 -32.11 26.55
CA TYR A 12 -20.04 -30.91 26.86
C TYR A 12 -19.15 -29.68 27.05
N LEU A 13 -18.04 -29.80 27.76
CA LEU A 13 -17.08 -28.70 27.93
C LEU A 13 -16.52 -28.22 26.58
N ILE A 14 -16.16 -29.13 25.68
CA ILE A 14 -15.69 -28.80 24.33
C ILE A 14 -16.79 -28.07 23.54
N GLN A 15 -18.05 -28.53 23.60
CA GLN A 15 -19.16 -27.85 22.92
C GLN A 15 -19.41 -26.45 23.50
N CYS A 16 -19.35 -26.29 24.83
CA CYS A 16 -19.49 -24.99 25.49
C CYS A 16 -18.37 -24.03 25.07
N LEU A 17 -17.10 -24.47 25.08
CA LEU A 17 -15.96 -23.67 24.61
C LEU A 17 -16.09 -23.30 23.14
N LYS A 18 -16.54 -24.25 22.30
CA LYS A 18 -16.80 -24.01 20.88
C LYS A 18 -17.90 -22.96 20.68
N LEU A 19 -18.98 -23.02 21.46
CA LEU A 19 -20.07 -22.05 21.40
C LEU A 19 -19.59 -20.65 21.82
N ILE A 20 -18.85 -20.55 22.93
CA ILE A 20 -18.23 -19.30 23.39
C ILE A 20 -17.33 -18.72 22.29
N TRP A 21 -16.50 -19.54 21.66
CA TRP A 21 -15.63 -19.12 20.57
C TRP A 21 -16.45 -18.64 19.35
N CYS A 22 -17.51 -19.35 18.96
CA CYS A 22 -18.42 -18.93 17.89
C CYS A 22 -19.06 -17.57 18.18
N THR A 23 -19.48 -17.33 19.43
CA THR A 23 -20.07 -16.06 19.86
C THR A 23 -19.05 -14.93 19.80
N ILE A 24 -17.83 -15.14 20.31
CA ILE A 24 -16.74 -14.15 20.24
C ILE A 24 -16.42 -13.81 18.78
N ARG A 25 -16.29 -14.82 17.92
CA ARG A 25 -16.03 -14.61 16.49
C ARG A 25 -17.15 -13.83 15.81
N THR A 26 -18.39 -14.22 16.03
CA THR A 26 -19.56 -13.53 15.48
C THR A 26 -19.57 -12.07 15.91
N PHE A 27 -19.33 -11.80 17.19
CA PHE A 27 -19.22 -10.45 17.71
C PHE A 27 -18.09 -9.65 17.02
N LEU A 28 -16.90 -10.23 16.87
CA LEU A 28 -15.78 -9.58 16.18
C LEU A 28 -16.08 -9.27 14.72
N VAL A 29 -16.73 -10.19 13.99
CA VAL A 29 -17.11 -9.98 12.59
C VAL A 29 -18.17 -8.88 12.48
N VAL A 30 -19.19 -8.90 13.34
CA VAL A 30 -20.24 -7.89 13.38
C VAL A 30 -19.65 -6.51 13.68
N LEU A 31 -18.85 -6.42 14.74
CA LEU A 31 -18.19 -5.20 15.17
C LEU A 31 -17.26 -4.63 14.09
N ASN A 32 -16.54 -5.50 13.37
CA ASN A 32 -15.72 -5.07 12.25
C ASN A 32 -16.56 -4.54 11.09
N ASN A 33 -17.65 -5.21 10.70
CA ASN A 33 -18.54 -4.72 9.64
C ASN A 33 -19.14 -3.34 9.98
N PHE A 34 -19.60 -3.16 11.22
CA PHE A 34 -20.11 -1.87 11.72
C PHE A 34 -19.08 -0.74 11.68
N TYR A 35 -17.80 -1.10 11.58
CA TYR A 35 -16.73 -0.15 11.55
C TYR A 35 -16.18 0.10 10.14
N CYS A 36 -15.71 -0.95 9.49
CA CYS A 36 -14.98 -0.88 8.24
C CYS A 36 -15.87 -0.40 7.09
N ILE A 37 -17.14 -0.84 7.03
CA ILE A 37 -18.03 -0.46 5.94
C ILE A 37 -18.43 1.02 6.04
N PRO A 38 -18.93 1.53 7.19
CA PRO A 38 -19.20 2.96 7.30
C PRO A 38 -17.95 3.82 7.10
N THR A 39 -16.78 3.37 7.55
CA THR A 39 -15.51 4.09 7.33
C THR A 39 -15.17 4.16 5.84
N TYR A 40 -15.29 3.05 5.12
CA TYR A 40 -15.10 3.00 3.66
C TYR A 40 -16.04 3.96 2.94
N VAL A 41 -17.35 3.88 3.24
CA VAL A 41 -18.38 4.75 2.64
C VAL A 41 -18.11 6.22 2.96
N TYR A 42 -17.80 6.54 4.21
CA TYR A 42 -17.50 7.90 4.65
C TYR A 42 -16.33 8.51 3.90
N TRP A 43 -15.23 7.76 3.75
CA TRP A 43 -14.07 8.22 2.99
C TRP A 43 -14.39 8.42 1.52
N LEU A 44 -15.14 7.52 0.89
CA LEU A 44 -15.55 7.70 -0.50
C LEU A 44 -16.46 8.91 -0.71
N ILE A 45 -17.38 9.20 0.23
CA ILE A 45 -18.22 10.40 0.17
C ILE A 45 -17.35 11.66 0.27
N ILE A 46 -16.40 11.71 1.22
CA ILE A 46 -15.50 12.84 1.38
C ILE A 46 -14.60 13.03 0.16
N LEU A 47 -14.12 11.94 -0.42
CA LEU A 47 -13.25 11.95 -1.58
C LEU A 47 -14.02 12.08 -2.89
N SER A 48 -15.36 12.01 -2.88
CA SER A 48 -16.16 12.08 -4.10
C SER A 48 -15.92 13.36 -4.93
N PRO A 49 -15.66 14.56 -4.37
CA PRO A 49 -15.30 15.71 -5.20
C PRO A 49 -13.98 15.52 -5.98
N LEU A 50 -13.07 14.67 -5.50
CA LEU A 50 -11.83 14.33 -6.21
C LEU A 50 -12.11 13.57 -7.51
N SER A 51 -13.22 12.81 -7.61
CA SER A 51 -13.54 12.09 -8.84
C SER A 51 -13.77 13.04 -10.02
N SER A 52 -14.29 14.25 -9.75
CA SER A 52 -14.52 15.29 -10.77
C SER A 52 -13.24 16.04 -11.19
N VAL A 53 -12.24 16.10 -10.31
CA VAL A 53 -10.99 16.85 -10.55
C VAL A 53 -9.88 15.95 -11.08
N HIS A 54 -9.73 14.76 -10.49
CA HIS A 54 -8.69 13.81 -10.85
C HIS A 54 -9.21 12.37 -10.70
N PHE A 55 -10.07 11.97 -11.64
CA PHE A 55 -10.74 10.66 -11.66
C PHE A 55 -9.80 9.48 -11.39
N GLU A 56 -8.66 9.38 -12.09
CA GLU A 56 -7.71 8.26 -11.93
C GLU A 56 -7.18 8.13 -10.50
N LEU A 57 -6.91 9.25 -9.81
CA LEU A 57 -6.39 9.24 -8.45
C LEU A 57 -7.47 8.83 -7.45
N TYR A 58 -8.70 9.32 -7.64
CA TYR A 58 -9.84 8.87 -6.87
C TYR A 58 -10.02 7.35 -6.98
N ARG A 59 -9.86 6.79 -8.19
CA ARG A 59 -9.97 5.34 -8.44
C ARG A 59 -8.85 4.53 -7.81
N GLU A 60 -7.61 5.00 -7.86
CA GLU A 60 -6.51 4.35 -7.15
C GLU A 60 -6.74 4.34 -5.63
N ILE A 61 -7.22 5.45 -5.06
CA ILE A 61 -7.55 5.53 -3.63
C ILE A 61 -8.71 4.60 -3.28
N GLU A 62 -9.79 4.63 -4.07
CA GLU A 62 -10.95 3.74 -3.93
C GLU A 62 -10.51 2.27 -3.94
N GLY A 63 -9.69 1.87 -4.93
CA GLY A 63 -9.17 0.52 -5.05
C GLY A 63 -8.32 0.08 -3.85
N VAL A 64 -7.50 0.98 -3.29
CA VAL A 64 -6.74 0.71 -2.06
C VAL A 64 -7.68 0.49 -0.86
N LEU A 65 -8.68 1.37 -0.69
CA LEU A 65 -9.67 1.25 0.39
C LEU A 65 -10.49 -0.05 0.25
N PHE A 66 -10.87 -0.39 -0.98
CA PHE A 66 -11.59 -1.63 -1.29
C PHE A 66 -10.74 -2.86 -1.00
N HIS A 67 -9.46 -2.88 -1.40
CA HIS A 67 -8.54 -3.97 -1.08
C HIS A 67 -8.40 -4.20 0.44
N TRP A 68 -8.27 -3.13 1.23
CA TRP A 68 -8.21 -3.26 2.69
C TRP A 68 -9.50 -3.83 3.27
N LEU A 69 -10.65 -3.34 2.80
CA LEU A 69 -11.96 -3.81 3.22
C LEU A 69 -12.16 -5.30 2.88
N LEU A 70 -11.74 -5.75 1.69
CA LEU A 70 -11.85 -7.16 1.31
C LEU A 70 -10.80 -8.06 1.97
N SER A 71 -9.62 -7.54 2.27
CA SER A 71 -8.61 -8.28 3.05
C SER A 71 -9.12 -8.61 4.45
N MET A 72 -9.99 -7.76 5.00
CA MET A 72 -10.70 -8.03 6.26
C MET A 72 -11.63 -9.24 6.15
N VAL A 73 -12.34 -9.40 5.03
CA VAL A 73 -13.16 -10.60 4.77
C VAL A 73 -12.29 -11.85 4.75
N GLY A 74 -11.07 -11.75 4.20
CA GLY A 74 -10.09 -12.83 4.25
C GLY A 74 -9.69 -13.26 5.67
N PHE A 75 -9.68 -12.33 6.62
CA PHE A 75 -9.43 -12.63 8.04
C PHE A 75 -10.52 -13.53 8.65
N TRP A 76 -11.77 -13.49 8.19
CA TRP A 76 -12.84 -14.35 8.71
C TRP A 76 -12.51 -15.82 8.49
N SER A 77 -12.16 -16.18 7.26
CA SER A 77 -11.80 -17.54 6.86
C SER A 77 -10.51 -18.00 7.56
N TYR A 78 -9.49 -17.15 7.59
CA TYR A 78 -8.21 -17.47 8.26
C TYR A 78 -8.41 -17.76 9.75
N SER A 79 -9.10 -16.87 10.46
CA SER A 79 -9.31 -17.02 11.89
C SER A 79 -10.24 -18.19 12.25
N ALA A 80 -11.06 -18.67 11.31
CA ALA A 80 -11.86 -19.89 11.46
C ALA A 80 -11.06 -21.18 11.23
N GLY A 81 -9.81 -21.08 10.76
CA GLY A 81 -8.99 -22.25 10.41
C GLY A 81 -9.38 -22.91 9.10
N TYR A 82 -9.98 -22.16 8.18
CA TYR A 82 -10.25 -22.61 6.80
C TYR A 82 -9.07 -22.24 5.92
N ASN A 83 -8.31 -23.24 5.50
CA ASN A 83 -7.09 -23.05 4.70
C ASN A 83 -7.42 -23.23 3.22
N ILE A 84 -6.79 -22.43 2.35
CA ILE A 84 -6.98 -22.53 0.90
C ILE A 84 -5.67 -23.06 0.29
N ILE A 85 -5.76 -24.12 -0.51
CA ILE A 85 -4.64 -24.62 -1.31
C ILE A 85 -4.90 -24.30 -2.77
N GLU A 86 -3.99 -23.54 -3.38
CA GLU A 86 -4.03 -23.17 -4.79
C GLU A 86 -3.16 -24.12 -5.61
N THR A 87 -3.70 -24.61 -6.73
CA THR A 87 -3.03 -25.54 -7.67
C THR A 87 -3.35 -25.16 -9.12
N GLY A 88 -2.64 -25.75 -10.08
CA GLY A 88 -2.82 -25.48 -11.50
C GLY A 88 -1.96 -24.32 -12.00
N ASP A 89 -2.49 -23.56 -12.95
CA ASP A 89 -1.77 -22.47 -13.61
C ASP A 89 -1.50 -21.29 -12.67
N VAL A 90 -0.40 -20.56 -12.93
CA VAL A 90 0.06 -19.42 -12.12
C VAL A 90 -0.69 -18.15 -12.51
N ILE A 91 -1.64 -17.70 -11.68
CA ILE A 91 -2.40 -16.46 -11.96
C ILE A 91 -1.60 -15.17 -11.66
N ASP A 92 -0.51 -15.26 -10.91
CA ASP A 92 0.33 -14.11 -10.53
C ASP A 92 0.89 -13.36 -11.74
N ASP A 93 1.16 -14.06 -12.84
CA ASP A 93 1.73 -13.50 -14.08
C ASP A 93 0.72 -12.66 -14.90
N ILE A 94 -0.57 -12.73 -14.55
CA ILE A 94 -1.66 -12.05 -15.26
C ILE A 94 -2.45 -11.07 -14.39
N VAL A 95 -2.05 -10.83 -13.14
CA VAL A 95 -2.75 -9.93 -12.20
C VAL A 95 -3.00 -8.53 -12.79
N HIS A 96 -2.06 -8.00 -13.57
CA HIS A 96 -2.17 -6.67 -14.18
C HIS A 96 -2.81 -6.68 -15.58
N LYS A 97 -3.33 -7.82 -16.05
CA LYS A 97 -3.93 -8.02 -17.37
C LYS A 97 -5.43 -8.25 -17.27
N GLU A 98 -6.16 -7.95 -18.34
CA GLU A 98 -7.60 -8.13 -18.41
C GLU A 98 -8.00 -9.61 -18.44
N ALA A 99 -8.78 -10.06 -17.46
CA ALA A 99 -9.16 -11.45 -17.29
C ALA A 99 -10.62 -11.62 -16.85
N LEU A 100 -11.31 -12.59 -17.45
CA LEU A 100 -12.62 -13.06 -17.00
C LEU A 100 -12.43 -14.32 -16.15
N VAL A 101 -12.84 -14.28 -14.89
CA VAL A 101 -12.87 -15.46 -14.02
C VAL A 101 -14.20 -16.18 -14.19
N ILE A 102 -14.16 -17.46 -14.54
CA ILE A 102 -15.32 -18.34 -14.50
C ILE A 102 -15.13 -19.39 -13.40
N ALA A 103 -16.12 -19.57 -12.53
CA ALA A 103 -16.01 -20.50 -11.41
C ALA A 103 -17.25 -21.40 -11.28
N ASN A 104 -17.05 -22.63 -10.76
CA ASN A 104 -18.18 -23.41 -10.24
C ASN A 104 -18.71 -22.75 -8.96
N HIS A 105 -19.99 -22.96 -8.65
CA HIS A 105 -20.66 -22.28 -7.55
C HIS A 105 -21.37 -23.26 -6.63
N GLN A 106 -20.75 -23.56 -5.48
CA GLN A 106 -21.25 -24.54 -4.53
C GLN A 106 -21.99 -23.88 -3.37
N SER A 107 -21.56 -22.71 -2.91
CA SER A 107 -22.09 -22.11 -1.68
C SER A 107 -21.90 -20.60 -1.54
N THR A 108 -22.48 -20.04 -0.46
CA THR A 108 -22.30 -18.64 -0.09
C THR A 108 -20.88 -18.31 0.40
N SER A 109 -20.05 -19.31 0.70
CA SER A 109 -18.66 -19.09 1.13
C SER A 109 -17.66 -18.96 -0.03
N ASP A 110 -18.05 -19.33 -1.25
CA ASP A 110 -17.15 -19.29 -2.42
C ASP A 110 -16.58 -17.88 -2.64
N VAL A 111 -17.43 -16.85 -2.58
CA VAL A 111 -17.05 -15.44 -2.77
C VAL A 111 -16.06 -14.95 -1.69
N PRO A 112 -16.34 -15.05 -0.38
CA PRO A 112 -15.38 -14.61 0.63
C PRO A 112 -14.08 -15.43 0.63
N LEU A 113 -14.11 -16.71 0.22
CA LEU A 113 -12.89 -17.50 0.04
C LEU A 113 -12.09 -17.06 -1.18
N MET A 114 -12.75 -16.68 -2.28
CA MET A 114 -12.09 -16.03 -3.43
C MET A 114 -11.45 -14.71 -3.05
N MET A 115 -12.14 -13.87 -2.26
CA MET A 115 -11.57 -12.64 -1.72
C MET A 115 -10.33 -12.92 -0.87
N ALA A 116 -10.37 -13.95 -0.01
CA ALA A 116 -9.24 -14.35 0.81
C ALA A 116 -8.04 -14.78 -0.05
N ALA A 117 -8.26 -15.65 -1.04
CA ALA A 117 -7.21 -16.12 -1.95
C ALA A 117 -6.61 -14.97 -2.77
N PHE A 118 -7.46 -14.11 -3.34
CA PHE A 118 -7.01 -13.00 -4.18
C PHE A 118 -6.37 -11.84 -3.39
N SER A 119 -6.68 -11.70 -2.10
CA SER A 119 -6.05 -10.68 -1.24
C SER A 119 -4.53 -10.82 -1.15
N THR A 120 -4.01 -12.02 -1.40
CA THR A 120 -2.57 -12.31 -1.39
C THR A 120 -1.79 -11.70 -2.56
N ARG A 121 -2.50 -11.20 -3.59
CA ARG A 121 -1.93 -10.67 -4.83
C ARG A 121 -2.17 -9.17 -4.93
N PRO A 122 -1.15 -8.33 -4.67
CA PRO A 122 -1.28 -6.87 -4.75
C PRO A 122 -1.76 -6.43 -6.13
N GLY A 123 -2.77 -5.56 -6.17
CA GLY A 123 -3.34 -5.05 -7.41
C GLY A 123 -4.48 -5.90 -8.00
N LEU A 124 -4.74 -7.12 -7.52
CA LEU A 124 -5.86 -7.92 -8.04
C LEU A 124 -7.22 -7.37 -7.56
N LEU A 125 -7.46 -7.35 -6.25
CA LEU A 125 -8.74 -6.91 -5.67
C LEU A 125 -9.14 -5.46 -6.04
N PRO A 126 -8.25 -4.46 -6.06
CA PRO A 126 -8.58 -3.10 -6.51
C PRO A 126 -9.22 -3.02 -7.90
N HIS A 127 -8.93 -3.98 -8.78
CA HIS A 127 -9.38 -3.97 -10.17
C HIS A 127 -10.37 -5.08 -10.50
N LEU A 128 -10.93 -5.75 -9.48
CA LEU A 128 -11.85 -6.86 -9.62
C LEU A 128 -13.29 -6.43 -9.40
N ASN A 129 -14.17 -6.75 -10.36
CA ASN A 129 -15.61 -6.56 -10.23
C ASN A 129 -16.38 -7.87 -10.16
N TRP A 130 -17.50 -7.81 -9.44
CA TRP A 130 -18.41 -8.92 -9.26
C TRP A 130 -19.67 -8.77 -10.12
N ILE A 131 -20.16 -9.89 -10.64
CA ILE A 131 -21.53 -10.02 -11.15
C ILE A 131 -22.34 -10.77 -10.10
N MET A 132 -23.34 -10.12 -9.52
CA MET A 132 -24.11 -10.68 -8.41
C MET A 132 -25.62 -10.42 -8.52
N ASP A 133 -26.43 -11.21 -7.83
CA ASP A 133 -27.89 -11.00 -7.79
C ASP A 133 -28.24 -9.64 -7.15
N ARG A 134 -29.24 -8.94 -7.71
CA ARG A 134 -29.75 -7.65 -7.20
C ARG A 134 -30.17 -7.70 -5.74
N LEU A 135 -30.60 -8.86 -5.22
CA LEU A 135 -30.89 -9.04 -3.80
C LEU A 135 -29.69 -8.70 -2.91
N PHE A 136 -28.45 -8.91 -3.37
CA PHE A 136 -27.25 -8.59 -2.60
C PHE A 136 -27.08 -7.10 -2.36
N LYS A 137 -27.70 -6.22 -3.17
CA LYS A 137 -27.63 -4.76 -3.01
C LYS A 137 -28.07 -4.28 -1.62
N TYR A 138 -28.95 -5.04 -0.96
CA TYR A 138 -29.48 -4.74 0.37
C TYR A 138 -28.64 -5.33 1.52
N THR A 139 -27.51 -5.95 1.22
CA THR A 139 -26.58 -6.47 2.23
C THR A 139 -25.46 -5.47 2.49
N ASN A 140 -24.74 -5.66 3.60
CA ASN A 140 -23.52 -4.92 3.93
C ASN A 140 -22.52 -4.90 2.76
N PHE A 141 -22.29 -6.06 2.12
CA PHE A 141 -21.43 -6.15 0.95
C PHE A 141 -22.04 -5.45 -0.27
N GLY A 142 -23.36 -5.48 -0.44
CA GLY A 142 -24.06 -4.75 -1.50
C GLY A 142 -23.86 -3.24 -1.48
N VAL A 143 -23.79 -2.63 -0.28
CA VAL A 143 -23.45 -1.21 -0.13
C VAL A 143 -22.05 -0.95 -0.67
N VAL A 144 -21.08 -1.75 -0.25
CA VAL A 144 -19.68 -1.67 -0.71
C VAL A 144 -19.60 -1.81 -2.23
N SER A 145 -20.23 -2.85 -2.76
CA SER A 145 -20.31 -3.17 -4.19
C SER A 145 -20.99 -2.07 -5.01
N THR A 146 -21.98 -1.36 -4.45
CA THR A 146 -22.60 -0.22 -5.11
C THR A 146 -21.61 0.94 -5.26
N PHE A 147 -20.79 1.21 -4.24
CA PHE A 147 -19.74 2.24 -4.32
C PHE A 147 -18.54 1.83 -5.20
N HIS A 148 -18.26 0.52 -5.29
CA HIS A 148 -17.20 -0.04 -6.14
C HIS A 148 -17.62 -0.17 -7.62
N ASP A 149 -18.88 0.11 -7.93
CA ASP A 149 -19.51 -0.06 -9.25
C ASP A 149 -19.55 -1.51 -9.74
N ASP A 150 -19.85 -2.48 -8.85
CA ASP A 150 -20.15 -3.86 -9.24
C ASP A 150 -21.48 -3.99 -9.99
N PHE A 151 -21.63 -5.05 -10.78
CA PHE A 151 -22.82 -5.28 -11.59
C PHE A 151 -23.85 -6.18 -10.90
N PHE A 152 -25.10 -5.71 -10.84
CA PHE A 152 -26.22 -6.40 -10.19
C PHE A 152 -27.23 -6.96 -11.21
N ILE A 153 -27.32 -8.28 -11.32
CA ILE A 153 -28.27 -8.98 -12.19
C ILE A 153 -29.63 -9.21 -11.52
N SER A 154 -30.73 -8.99 -12.25
CA SER A 154 -32.07 -9.37 -11.78
C SER A 154 -32.38 -10.82 -12.11
N ALA A 155 -32.70 -11.64 -11.11
CA ALA A 155 -33.16 -13.01 -11.35
C ALA A 155 -34.58 -13.06 -11.95
N GLY A 156 -34.83 -14.07 -12.79
CA GLY A 156 -36.13 -14.30 -13.47
C GLY A 156 -35.94 -14.77 -14.90
N ARG A 157 -36.93 -15.49 -15.46
CA ARG A 157 -36.90 -15.87 -16.89
C ARG A 157 -37.16 -14.65 -17.77
N ASP A 158 -38.16 -13.85 -17.41
CA ASP A 158 -38.67 -12.74 -18.22
C ASP A 158 -37.69 -11.56 -18.29
N LYS A 159 -36.85 -11.39 -17.26
CA LYS A 159 -35.85 -10.32 -17.17
C LYS A 159 -34.47 -10.71 -17.71
N ARG A 160 -34.27 -11.98 -18.09
CA ARG A 160 -32.94 -12.53 -18.42
C ARG A 160 -32.29 -11.82 -19.59
N GLU A 161 -33.00 -11.67 -20.70
CA GLU A 161 -32.46 -11.01 -21.90
C GLU A 161 -32.19 -9.53 -21.65
N ALA A 162 -33.10 -8.87 -20.92
CA ALA A 162 -32.93 -7.47 -20.53
C ALA A 162 -31.66 -7.30 -19.71
N THR A 163 -31.40 -8.14 -18.71
CA THR A 163 -30.21 -8.00 -17.87
C THR A 163 -28.91 -8.37 -18.59
N VAL A 164 -28.93 -9.29 -19.56
CA VAL A 164 -27.76 -9.55 -20.41
C VAL A 164 -27.45 -8.31 -21.27
N ARG A 165 -28.46 -7.61 -21.80
CA ARG A 165 -28.25 -6.33 -22.50
C ARG A 165 -27.72 -5.23 -21.56
N GLU A 166 -28.27 -5.14 -20.34
CA GLU A 166 -27.76 -4.21 -19.30
C GLU A 166 -26.29 -4.49 -18.97
N LEU A 167 -25.87 -5.75 -18.94
CA LEU A 167 -24.47 -6.13 -18.73
C LEU A 167 -23.58 -5.59 -19.85
N GLY A 168 -23.95 -5.78 -21.12
CA GLY A 168 -23.18 -5.22 -22.25
C GLY A 168 -23.03 -3.70 -22.14
N GLN A 169 -24.11 -3.00 -21.78
CA GLN A 169 -24.08 -1.54 -21.59
C GLN A 169 -23.19 -1.12 -20.41
N TYR A 170 -23.25 -1.85 -19.30
CA TYR A 170 -22.37 -1.63 -18.14
C TYR A 170 -20.89 -1.83 -18.48
N LEU A 171 -20.57 -2.85 -19.27
CA LEU A 171 -19.18 -3.12 -19.66
C LEU A 171 -18.60 -1.92 -20.43
N ILE A 172 -19.37 -1.40 -21.39
CA ILE A 172 -18.98 -0.28 -22.25
C ILE A 172 -18.89 1.04 -21.46
N ASN A 173 -19.87 1.33 -20.59
CA ASN A 173 -19.98 2.64 -19.96
C ASN A 173 -19.25 2.77 -18.62
N THR A 174 -18.99 1.65 -17.95
CA THR A 174 -18.48 1.64 -16.58
C THR A 174 -17.23 0.80 -16.47
N TYR A 175 -17.28 -0.50 -16.80
CA TYR A 175 -16.16 -1.41 -16.57
C TYR A 175 -14.88 -1.01 -17.35
N ILE A 176 -14.99 -0.85 -18.67
CA ILE A 176 -13.86 -0.52 -19.55
C ILE A 176 -13.33 0.89 -19.26
N PRO A 177 -14.16 1.96 -19.21
CA PRO A 177 -13.68 3.31 -18.92
C PRO A 177 -13.00 3.42 -17.55
N TYR A 178 -13.43 2.61 -16.58
CA TYR A 178 -12.86 2.63 -15.22
C TYR A 178 -11.62 1.74 -15.10
N ARG A 179 -11.09 1.24 -16.23
CA ARG A 179 -9.84 0.46 -16.35
C ARG A 179 -9.82 -0.76 -15.42
N ARG A 180 -10.98 -1.33 -15.15
CA ARG A 180 -11.10 -2.57 -14.38
C ARG A 180 -10.49 -3.71 -15.19
N LYS A 181 -9.92 -4.69 -14.48
CA LYS A 181 -9.07 -5.73 -15.09
C LYS A 181 -9.66 -7.12 -14.90
N TRP A 182 -10.32 -7.37 -13.78
CA TRP A 182 -10.86 -8.68 -13.45
C TRP A 182 -12.37 -8.62 -13.34
N LEU A 183 -13.07 -9.60 -13.89
CA LEU A 183 -14.52 -9.74 -13.78
C LEU A 183 -14.84 -11.18 -13.37
N VAL A 184 -15.67 -11.37 -12.34
CA VAL A 184 -16.03 -12.70 -11.86
C VAL A 184 -17.44 -13.10 -12.32
N LEU A 185 -17.54 -14.27 -12.94
CA LEU A 185 -18.77 -14.88 -13.41
C LEU A 185 -18.93 -16.30 -12.85
N PHE A 186 -20.15 -16.65 -12.45
CA PHE A 186 -20.54 -18.02 -12.11
C PHE A 186 -21.51 -18.56 -13.17
N PRO A 187 -21.03 -19.23 -14.23
CA PRO A 187 -21.86 -19.71 -15.35
C PRO A 187 -23.04 -20.61 -14.95
N GLU A 188 -22.97 -21.31 -13.81
CA GLU A 188 -24.07 -22.12 -13.25
C GLU A 188 -25.36 -21.30 -12.98
N GLY A 189 -25.19 -19.99 -12.75
CA GLY A 189 -26.30 -19.07 -12.51
C GLY A 189 -27.02 -19.29 -11.16
N GLY A 190 -26.32 -19.86 -10.19
CA GLY A 190 -26.75 -20.05 -8.80
C GLY A 190 -26.02 -21.21 -8.11
N PHE A 191 -26.22 -21.35 -6.80
CA PHE A 191 -25.60 -22.44 -6.03
C PHE A 191 -26.05 -23.82 -6.51
N LEU A 192 -25.11 -24.76 -6.61
CA LEU A 192 -25.32 -26.16 -7.01
C LEU A 192 -26.57 -26.78 -6.38
N ARG A 193 -26.71 -26.72 -5.05
CA ARG A 193 -27.86 -27.31 -4.33
C ARG A 193 -29.22 -26.80 -4.83
N LYS A 194 -29.31 -25.53 -5.25
CA LYS A 194 -30.56 -24.94 -5.75
C LYS A 194 -30.80 -25.23 -7.23
N ARG A 195 -29.76 -25.63 -7.98
CA ARG A 195 -29.77 -25.70 -9.44
C ARG A 195 -29.68 -27.12 -9.99
N ARG A 196 -29.12 -28.07 -9.23
CA ARG A 196 -28.83 -29.46 -9.66
C ARG A 196 -30.03 -30.12 -10.33
N THR A 197 -31.16 -30.26 -9.62
CA THR A 197 -32.35 -30.95 -10.16
C THR A 197 -32.86 -30.32 -11.46
N ALA A 198 -32.89 -28.98 -11.54
CA ALA A 198 -33.34 -28.29 -12.74
C ALA A 198 -32.33 -28.44 -13.89
N SER A 199 -31.03 -28.51 -13.59
CA SER A 199 -29.97 -28.79 -14.56
C SER A 199 -30.08 -30.22 -15.10
N GLN A 200 -30.29 -31.22 -14.24
CA GLN A 200 -30.41 -32.62 -14.62
C GLN A 200 -31.64 -32.86 -15.51
N ARG A 201 -32.79 -32.27 -15.19
CA ARG A 201 -33.98 -32.31 -16.07
C ARG A 201 -33.72 -31.68 -17.43
N TYR A 202 -32.96 -30.59 -17.47
CA TYR A 202 -32.56 -29.96 -18.74
C TYR A 202 -31.59 -30.86 -19.51
N ALA A 203 -30.65 -31.51 -18.82
CA ALA A 203 -29.71 -32.43 -19.42
C ALA A 203 -30.43 -33.60 -20.09
N GLU A 204 -31.33 -34.25 -19.35
CA GLU A 204 -32.17 -35.34 -19.83
C GLU A 204 -32.98 -34.95 -21.06
N LYS A 205 -33.68 -33.80 -20.99
CA LYS A 205 -34.51 -33.31 -22.10
C LYS A 205 -33.72 -33.05 -23.38
N ASN A 206 -32.43 -32.70 -23.28
CA ASN A 206 -31.59 -32.33 -24.42
C ASN A 206 -30.51 -33.38 -24.74
N GLY A 207 -30.54 -34.55 -24.12
CA GLY A 207 -29.54 -35.60 -24.35
C GLY A 207 -28.11 -35.23 -23.92
N LEU A 208 -27.97 -34.37 -22.90
CA LEU A 208 -26.68 -33.92 -22.35
C LEU A 208 -26.31 -34.76 -21.11
N PRO A 209 -25.01 -34.82 -20.72
CA PRO A 209 -24.59 -35.55 -19.54
C PRO A 209 -25.23 -34.98 -18.26
N MET A 210 -25.69 -35.87 -17.38
CA MET A 210 -26.13 -35.51 -16.04
C MET A 210 -24.90 -35.30 -15.15
N LEU A 211 -24.71 -34.08 -14.69
CA LEU A 211 -23.63 -33.69 -13.77
C LEU A 211 -24.16 -33.65 -12.34
N GLU A 212 -23.35 -34.08 -11.36
CA GLU A 212 -23.73 -34.19 -9.95
C GLU A 212 -23.02 -33.14 -9.07
N HIS A 213 -21.73 -32.91 -9.32
CA HIS A 213 -20.87 -32.02 -8.55
C HIS A 213 -20.80 -30.59 -9.09
N VAL A 214 -21.25 -30.36 -10.32
CA VAL A 214 -21.53 -29.05 -10.92
C VAL A 214 -22.88 -29.05 -11.65
N THR A 215 -23.33 -27.90 -12.13
CA THR A 215 -24.46 -27.80 -13.06
C THR A 215 -24.05 -27.41 -14.46
N LEU A 216 -24.90 -27.72 -15.45
CA LEU A 216 -24.67 -27.32 -16.83
C LEU A 216 -24.61 -25.77 -16.90
N PRO A 217 -23.52 -25.21 -17.45
CA PRO A 217 -23.29 -23.78 -17.43
C PRO A 217 -24.21 -23.06 -18.43
N ARG A 218 -24.49 -21.79 -18.16
CA ARG A 218 -25.30 -20.92 -19.02
C ARG A 218 -24.42 -20.01 -19.87
N MET A 219 -24.82 -19.85 -21.13
CA MET A 219 -24.06 -19.08 -22.13
C MET A 219 -24.25 -17.57 -22.09
N GLY A 220 -25.44 -17.08 -21.74
CA GLY A 220 -25.84 -15.69 -22.06
C GLY A 220 -24.87 -14.60 -21.58
N ALA A 221 -24.46 -14.63 -20.31
CA ALA A 221 -23.55 -13.62 -19.76
C ALA A 221 -22.13 -13.76 -20.31
N LEU A 222 -21.61 -14.98 -20.44
CA LEU A 222 -20.29 -15.25 -21.01
C LEU A 222 -20.23 -14.76 -22.47
N GLN A 223 -21.23 -15.12 -23.26
CA GLN A 223 -21.33 -14.72 -24.66
C GLN A 223 -21.34 -13.19 -24.79
N MET A 224 -22.18 -12.48 -24.02
CA MET A 224 -22.23 -11.01 -24.04
C MET A 224 -20.90 -10.36 -23.66
N ILE A 225 -20.21 -10.90 -22.65
CA ILE A 225 -18.88 -10.42 -22.24
C ILE A 225 -17.87 -10.60 -23.38
N LEU A 226 -17.86 -11.75 -24.05
CA LEU A 226 -16.95 -12.03 -25.17
C LEU A 226 -17.30 -11.23 -26.42
N GLU A 227 -18.57 -11.00 -26.72
CA GLU A 227 -18.99 -10.13 -27.83
C GLU A 227 -18.57 -8.67 -27.58
N THR A 228 -18.61 -8.22 -26.32
CA THR A 228 -18.28 -6.84 -25.95
C THR A 228 -16.77 -6.60 -25.84
N MET A 229 -16.06 -7.50 -25.14
CA MET A 229 -14.65 -7.33 -24.72
C MET A 229 -13.70 -8.39 -25.28
N GLY A 230 -14.19 -9.39 -26.00
CA GLY A 230 -13.36 -10.44 -26.61
C GLY A 230 -12.59 -9.95 -27.85
N PRO A 231 -11.95 -10.87 -28.58
CA PRO A 231 -11.08 -10.53 -29.69
C PRO A 231 -11.94 -10.07 -30.88
N LYS A 232 -11.76 -8.83 -31.31
CA LYS A 232 -12.40 -8.28 -32.52
C LYS A 232 -11.48 -8.52 -33.73
N PRO A 233 -12.01 -9.02 -34.87
CA PRO A 233 -11.27 -8.98 -36.13
C PRO A 233 -10.88 -7.53 -36.45
N LEU A 234 -9.62 -7.28 -36.81
CA LEU A 234 -9.22 -6.00 -37.38
C LEU A 234 -10.14 -5.72 -38.58
N ALA A 235 -10.82 -4.58 -38.58
CA ALA A 235 -11.65 -4.18 -39.69
C ALA A 235 -10.79 -4.14 -40.95
N SER A 236 -11.09 -5.02 -41.91
CA SER A 236 -10.52 -4.99 -43.26
C SER A 236 -11.01 -3.72 -43.96
N GLY A 237 -10.22 -2.65 -43.84
CA GLY A 237 -10.59 -1.34 -44.37
C GLY A 237 -9.59 -0.27 -44.00
N ASP A 238 -8.34 -0.43 -44.44
CA ASP A 238 -7.56 0.65 -45.06
C ASP A 238 -6.32 0.03 -45.70
N ARG A 239 -6.09 0.35 -46.98
CA ARG A 239 -4.87 -0.02 -47.70
C ARG A 239 -3.71 0.77 -47.08
N ALA A 240 -3.03 0.18 -46.10
CA ALA A 240 -1.70 0.62 -45.73
C ALA A 240 -0.68 -0.10 -46.64
N ASP A 241 0.22 0.69 -47.20
CA ASP A 241 1.33 0.30 -48.08
C ASP A 241 2.18 -0.85 -47.45
N PRO A 242 2.57 -1.90 -48.21
CA PRO A 242 3.36 -3.02 -47.67
C PRO A 242 4.76 -2.65 -47.18
N SER A 243 5.19 -1.39 -47.30
CA SER A 243 6.55 -0.96 -46.96
C SER A 243 6.72 -0.38 -45.54
N ASP A 244 5.65 -0.18 -44.78
CA ASP A 244 5.69 0.56 -43.50
C ASP A 244 5.39 -0.27 -42.22
N VAL A 245 5.64 -1.58 -42.22
CA VAL A 245 5.44 -2.41 -41.00
C VAL A 245 6.80 -2.81 -40.39
N PRO A 246 7.24 -2.18 -39.28
CA PRO A 246 8.29 -2.77 -38.46
C PRO A 246 7.73 -4.01 -37.76
N ASN A 247 8.46 -5.11 -37.89
CA ASN A 247 8.29 -6.34 -37.12
C ASN A 247 8.22 -6.04 -35.61
N ASN A 248 7.08 -6.36 -34.99
CA ASN A 248 6.89 -6.97 -33.67
C ASN A 248 5.73 -6.34 -32.87
N ASN A 249 4.83 -7.23 -32.41
CA ASN A 249 3.82 -7.04 -31.37
C ASN A 249 2.65 -6.10 -31.70
N LEU A 250 1.58 -6.69 -32.24
CA LEU A 250 0.21 -6.17 -32.11
C LEU A 250 -0.13 -5.98 -30.63
N GLU A 251 0.12 -4.79 -30.08
CA GLU A 251 -0.40 -4.37 -28.78
C GLU A 251 -1.93 -4.34 -28.86
N LEU A 252 -2.59 -5.39 -28.34
CA LEU A 252 -4.04 -5.35 -28.11
C LEU A 252 -4.35 -4.15 -27.21
N GLN A 253 -5.24 -3.27 -27.70
CA GLN A 253 -5.71 -2.07 -26.98
C GLN A 253 -6.07 -2.40 -25.52
N SER A 254 -5.62 -1.57 -24.58
CA SER A 254 -5.96 -1.67 -23.15
C SER A 254 -7.49 -1.64 -22.97
N GLY A 255 -8.05 -2.57 -22.17
CA GLY A 255 -9.49 -2.66 -21.89
C GLY A 255 -10.24 -3.84 -22.56
N TYR A 256 -9.57 -4.62 -23.43
CA TYR A 256 -10.11 -5.86 -23.99
C TYR A 256 -9.58 -7.09 -23.23
N LEU A 257 -10.41 -8.14 -23.11
CA LEU A 257 -10.06 -9.37 -22.42
C LEU A 257 -8.84 -10.03 -23.08
N ARG A 258 -7.89 -10.46 -22.25
CA ARG A 258 -6.70 -11.21 -22.69
C ARG A 258 -6.74 -12.67 -22.27
N TYR A 259 -7.41 -12.97 -21.16
CA TYR A 259 -7.48 -14.33 -20.60
C TYR A 259 -8.87 -14.67 -20.07
N ILE A 260 -9.18 -15.97 -20.08
CA ILE A 260 -10.20 -16.57 -19.22
C ILE A 260 -9.49 -17.39 -18.15
N VAL A 261 -9.80 -17.11 -16.88
CA VAL A 261 -9.32 -17.86 -15.72
C VAL A 261 -10.44 -18.78 -15.27
N ASP A 262 -10.29 -20.07 -15.52
CA ASP A 262 -11.22 -21.09 -15.10
C ASP A 262 -10.84 -21.62 -13.71
N LEU A 263 -11.65 -21.31 -12.71
CA LEU A 263 -11.45 -21.67 -11.31
C LEU A 263 -12.37 -22.83 -10.92
N THR A 264 -11.77 -23.88 -10.35
CA THR A 264 -12.49 -24.99 -9.72
C THR A 264 -12.29 -24.93 -8.21
N ILE A 265 -13.40 -24.78 -7.49
CA ILE A 265 -13.47 -24.75 -6.03
C ILE A 265 -13.98 -26.11 -5.55
N ALA A 266 -13.25 -26.73 -4.62
CA ALA A 266 -13.61 -28.01 -4.05
C ALA A 266 -13.52 -28.01 -2.51
N TYR A 267 -14.56 -28.51 -1.86
CA TYR A 267 -14.62 -28.66 -0.40
C TYR A 267 -14.46 -30.12 0.02
N PRO A 268 -13.88 -30.41 1.19
CA PRO A 268 -13.70 -31.79 1.64
C PRO A 268 -15.01 -32.56 1.68
N LYS A 269 -15.00 -33.77 1.11
CA LYS A 269 -16.15 -34.69 1.01
C LYS A 269 -17.39 -34.07 0.33
N GLY A 270 -17.20 -33.04 -0.51
CA GLY A 270 -18.31 -32.36 -1.18
C GLY A 270 -19.24 -31.58 -0.24
N ASN A 271 -18.78 -31.22 0.96
CA ASN A 271 -19.56 -30.48 1.95
C ASN A 271 -19.12 -29.02 1.99
N PRO A 272 -19.78 -28.11 1.23
CA PRO A 272 -19.34 -26.75 1.14
C PRO A 272 -19.71 -25.93 2.39
N LEU A 273 -18.83 -25.00 2.75
CA LEU A 273 -19.05 -24.09 3.87
C LEU A 273 -20.15 -23.08 3.54
N SER A 274 -20.93 -22.68 4.54
CA SER A 274 -21.81 -21.52 4.43
C SER A 274 -21.10 -20.24 4.86
N LEU A 275 -21.66 -19.08 4.50
CA LEU A 275 -21.22 -17.80 5.07
C LEU A 275 -21.32 -17.78 6.60
N VAL A 276 -22.31 -18.47 7.18
CA VAL A 276 -22.44 -18.62 8.64
C VAL A 276 -21.22 -19.35 9.21
N ASP A 277 -20.72 -20.39 8.53
CA ASP A 277 -19.53 -21.12 8.96
C ASP A 277 -18.27 -20.24 8.90
N VAL A 278 -18.14 -19.39 7.87
CA VAL A 278 -17.06 -18.39 7.75
C VAL A 278 -17.07 -17.41 8.92
N ILE A 279 -18.24 -16.90 9.27
CA ILE A 279 -18.42 -15.91 10.35
C ILE A 279 -18.19 -16.56 11.73
N THR A 280 -18.90 -17.65 12.01
CA THR A 280 -18.92 -18.28 13.34
C THR A 280 -17.69 -19.14 13.60
N GLY A 281 -17.08 -19.73 12.57
CA GLY A 281 -16.09 -20.81 12.74
C GLY A 281 -16.70 -22.10 13.31
N TYR A 282 -18.02 -22.31 13.13
CA TYR A 282 -18.71 -23.47 13.69
C TYR A 282 -18.38 -24.78 12.99
N ALA A 283 -18.21 -24.76 11.66
CA ALA A 283 -17.76 -25.93 10.93
C ALA A 283 -16.33 -26.33 11.35
N SER A 284 -16.02 -27.62 11.22
CA SER A 284 -14.68 -28.11 11.49
C SER A 284 -13.67 -27.46 10.55
N THR A 285 -12.48 -27.16 11.07
CA THR A 285 -11.35 -26.65 10.27
C THR A 285 -11.11 -27.58 9.08
N CYS A 286 -10.90 -27.00 7.91
CA CYS A 286 -10.83 -27.77 6.67
C CYS A 286 -9.92 -27.10 5.64
N VAL A 287 -9.59 -27.86 4.60
CA VAL A 287 -8.76 -27.42 3.49
C VAL A 287 -9.62 -27.34 2.23
N ILE A 288 -9.78 -26.13 1.70
CA ILE A 288 -10.49 -25.84 0.46
C ILE A 288 -9.46 -25.81 -0.67
N ARG A 289 -9.76 -26.48 -1.78
CA ARG A 289 -8.86 -26.52 -2.95
C ARG A 289 -9.36 -25.60 -4.04
N PHE A 290 -8.47 -24.74 -4.51
CA PHE A 290 -8.66 -23.87 -5.65
C PHE A 290 -7.73 -24.36 -6.76
N HIS A 291 -8.29 -24.69 -7.92
CA HIS A 291 -7.54 -25.11 -9.08
C HIS A 291 -7.79 -24.17 -10.25
N TYR A 292 -6.71 -23.62 -10.81
CA TYR A 292 -6.75 -22.64 -11.88
C TYR A 292 -6.34 -23.25 -13.21
N ARG A 293 -7.08 -22.91 -14.26
CA ARG A 293 -6.63 -23.03 -15.65
C ARG A 293 -6.74 -21.67 -16.34
N ILE A 294 -5.71 -21.29 -17.10
CA ILE A 294 -5.65 -20.01 -17.80
C ILE A 294 -5.70 -20.27 -19.31
N TYR A 295 -6.70 -19.69 -19.97
CA TYR A 295 -6.86 -19.75 -21.42
C TYR A 295 -6.56 -18.38 -22.01
N ASN A 296 -5.71 -18.35 -23.05
CA ASN A 296 -5.57 -17.13 -23.84
C ASN A 296 -6.88 -16.88 -24.58
N ILE A 297 -7.32 -15.63 -24.64
CA ILE A 297 -8.56 -15.27 -25.31
C ILE A 297 -8.58 -15.68 -26.79
N LYS A 298 -7.41 -15.75 -27.43
CA LYS A 298 -7.26 -16.17 -28.84
C LYS A 298 -7.62 -17.64 -29.07
N ASP A 299 -7.50 -18.46 -28.02
CA ASP A 299 -7.74 -19.91 -28.08
C ASP A 299 -9.19 -20.26 -27.69
N VAL A 300 -9.97 -19.27 -27.25
CA VAL A 300 -11.38 -19.43 -26.87
C VAL A 300 -12.24 -19.25 -28.11
N PRO A 301 -13.11 -20.22 -28.48
CA PRO A 301 -13.97 -20.10 -29.64
C PRO A 301 -14.91 -18.89 -29.54
N THR A 302 -15.09 -18.18 -30.65
CA THR A 302 -16.02 -17.03 -30.74
C THR A 302 -17.38 -17.43 -31.32
N ASP A 303 -17.45 -18.51 -32.10
CA ASP A 303 -18.70 -19.08 -32.60
C ASP A 303 -19.57 -19.58 -31.43
N LYS A 304 -20.87 -19.28 -31.48
CA LYS A 304 -21.80 -19.54 -30.38
C LYS A 304 -21.88 -21.01 -30.01
N GLN A 305 -21.94 -21.90 -31.01
CA GLN A 305 -22.05 -23.34 -30.78
C GLN A 305 -20.72 -23.89 -30.24
N LYS A 306 -19.61 -23.54 -30.89
CA LYS A 306 -18.27 -23.99 -30.45
C LYS A 306 -17.92 -23.48 -29.04
N LEU A 307 -18.31 -22.26 -28.70
CA LEU A 307 -18.11 -21.69 -27.36
C LEU A 307 -18.96 -22.43 -26.33
N GLN A 308 -20.19 -22.80 -26.68
CA GLN A 308 -21.04 -23.61 -25.82
C GLN A 308 -20.43 -24.98 -25.55
N ASP A 309 -19.97 -25.66 -26.58
CA ASP A 309 -19.33 -26.97 -26.47
C ASP A 309 -18.03 -26.86 -25.63
N TRP A 310 -17.22 -25.83 -25.89
CA TRP A 310 -16.01 -25.53 -25.08
C TRP A 310 -16.32 -25.32 -23.61
N LEU A 311 -17.39 -24.58 -23.29
CA LEU A 311 -17.79 -24.33 -21.90
C LEU A 311 -18.34 -25.60 -21.23
N PHE A 312 -19.09 -26.42 -21.98
CA PHE A 312 -19.56 -27.73 -21.51
C PHE A 312 -18.40 -28.69 -21.23
N ASP A 313 -17.36 -28.68 -22.06
CA ASP A 313 -16.14 -29.45 -21.84
C ASP A 313 -15.45 -29.03 -20.55
N ARG A 314 -15.31 -27.71 -20.29
CA ARG A 314 -14.75 -27.22 -19.01
C ARG A 314 -15.52 -27.73 -17.81
N TYR A 315 -16.85 -27.66 -17.84
CA TYR A 315 -17.67 -28.12 -16.72
C TYR A 315 -17.70 -29.65 -16.58
N SER A 316 -17.60 -30.40 -17.67
CA SER A 316 -17.44 -31.85 -17.64
C SER A 316 -16.10 -32.26 -17.03
N GLU A 317 -15.04 -31.48 -17.28
CA GLU A 317 -13.74 -31.67 -16.65
C GLU A 317 -13.79 -31.40 -15.15
N LYS A 318 -14.46 -30.30 -14.73
CA LYS A 318 -14.73 -30.01 -13.32
C LYS A 318 -15.46 -31.14 -12.62
N GLU A 319 -16.48 -31.70 -13.26
CA GLU A 319 -17.23 -32.84 -12.73
C GLU A 319 -16.30 -34.00 -12.38
N LYS A 320 -15.41 -34.39 -13.30
CA LYS A 320 -14.44 -35.49 -13.09
C LYS A 320 -13.44 -35.18 -11.99
N MET A 321 -12.87 -33.96 -11.98
CA MET A 321 -11.92 -33.54 -10.94
C MET A 321 -12.56 -33.58 -9.54
N LEU A 322 -13.79 -33.07 -9.43
CA LEU A 322 -14.52 -33.04 -8.17
C LEU A 322 -14.93 -34.45 -7.72
N ALA A 323 -15.44 -35.29 -8.64
CA ALA A 323 -15.78 -36.68 -8.34
C ALA A 323 -14.57 -37.44 -7.77
N ASN A 324 -13.43 -37.40 -8.47
CA ASN A 324 -12.20 -38.04 -8.01
C ASN A 324 -11.76 -37.51 -6.64
N TYR A 325 -11.78 -36.19 -6.43
CA TYR A 325 -11.39 -35.60 -5.15
C TYR A 325 -12.34 -35.99 -4.01
N TYR A 326 -13.64 -36.08 -4.26
CA TYR A 326 -14.61 -36.44 -3.23
C TYR A 326 -14.58 -37.93 -2.88
N GLU A 327 -14.24 -38.78 -3.84
CA GLU A 327 -14.10 -40.22 -3.64
C GLU A 327 -12.77 -40.58 -2.96
N THR A 328 -11.66 -40.03 -3.44
CA THR A 328 -10.30 -40.44 -3.02
C THR A 328 -9.70 -39.52 -1.95
N GLY A 329 -10.15 -38.27 -1.85
CA GLY A 329 -9.48 -37.23 -1.06
C GLY A 329 -8.20 -36.66 -1.69
N GLU A 330 -7.75 -37.22 -2.81
CA GLU A 330 -6.57 -36.79 -3.55
C GLU A 330 -6.95 -35.87 -4.72
N TRP A 331 -6.12 -34.85 -4.97
CA TRP A 331 -6.34 -33.94 -6.09
C TRP A 331 -5.59 -34.43 -7.32
N LYS A 332 -6.33 -34.83 -8.37
CA LYS A 332 -5.80 -35.16 -9.69
C LYS A 332 -6.40 -34.22 -10.73
N ALA A 333 -5.55 -33.50 -11.45
CA ALA A 333 -5.97 -32.68 -12.58
C ALA A 333 -6.04 -33.59 -13.82
N PHE A 334 -7.18 -33.63 -14.50
CA PHE A 334 -7.36 -34.42 -15.72
C PHE A 334 -7.12 -33.55 -16.94
N SER A 335 -6.36 -34.02 -17.92
CA SER A 335 -6.21 -33.31 -19.20
C SER A 335 -7.17 -33.90 -20.24
N LEU A 336 -7.76 -33.07 -21.10
CA LEU A 336 -8.63 -33.57 -22.19
C LEU A 336 -7.88 -34.44 -23.22
N SER A 337 -6.55 -34.51 -23.17
CA SER A 337 -5.72 -35.44 -23.93
C SER A 337 -5.79 -36.90 -23.43
N GLU A 338 -6.28 -37.16 -22.22
CA GLU A 338 -6.47 -38.52 -21.67
C GLU A 338 -7.81 -39.14 -22.12
N LYS A 339 -8.16 -38.98 -23.40
CA LYS A 339 -9.36 -39.60 -24.00
C LYS A 339 -9.12 -41.00 -24.57
N GLN A 340 -8.03 -41.67 -24.18
CA GLN A 340 -7.79 -43.07 -24.52
C GLN A 340 -7.44 -43.85 -23.26
N GLU A 341 -8.11 -44.99 -23.10
CA GLU A 341 -7.97 -45.99 -22.03
C GLU A 341 -8.73 -45.72 -20.72
N GLU A 342 -10.06 -45.83 -20.75
CA GLU A 342 -10.82 -46.69 -19.82
C GLU A 342 -12.29 -46.77 -20.28
N GLY A 343 -12.84 -47.98 -20.29
CA GLY A 343 -14.07 -48.33 -21.02
C GLY A 343 -15.37 -47.88 -20.36
N VAL A 344 -16.33 -47.54 -21.24
CA VAL A 344 -17.81 -47.48 -21.04
C VAL A 344 -18.29 -46.27 -20.21
N VAL A 345 -18.95 -45.25 -20.79
CA VAL A 345 -20.30 -45.30 -21.39
C VAL A 345 -20.36 -44.49 -22.70
N LYS A 346 -20.73 -45.16 -23.80
CA LYS A 346 -21.10 -44.53 -25.07
C LYS A 346 -22.41 -43.76 -24.91
N GLY A 347 -22.33 -42.45 -24.69
CA GLY A 347 -23.33 -41.48 -25.11
C GLY A 347 -22.75 -40.65 -26.24
N LYS A 348 -22.94 -41.10 -27.49
CA LYS A 348 -22.44 -40.42 -28.69
C LYS A 348 -23.04 -39.01 -28.78
N PHE A 349 -22.21 -37.97 -28.67
CA PHE A 349 -22.50 -36.68 -29.29
C PHE A 349 -22.29 -36.83 -30.81
N THR A 350 -23.41 -36.80 -31.53
CA THR A 350 -23.57 -36.50 -32.96
C THR A 350 -22.70 -37.24 -33.99
N GLU A 351 -23.30 -38.22 -34.65
CA GLU A 351 -22.83 -38.76 -35.94
C GLU A 351 -24.02 -39.20 -36.81
N THR A 352 -25.07 -38.36 -36.90
CA THR A 352 -26.29 -38.70 -37.65
C THR A 352 -26.93 -37.57 -38.47
N THR A 353 -26.16 -36.58 -38.95
CA THR A 353 -26.73 -35.60 -39.92
C THR A 353 -25.77 -35.15 -41.03
N ILE A 354 -24.62 -35.82 -41.22
CA ILE A 354 -23.78 -35.63 -42.44
C ILE A 354 -23.99 -36.74 -43.49
N GLN A 355 -24.84 -37.74 -43.20
CA GLN A 355 -25.23 -38.79 -44.15
C GLN A 355 -26.70 -38.72 -44.63
N ARG A 356 -27.28 -37.51 -44.66
CA ARG A 356 -28.56 -37.25 -45.37
C ARG A 356 -28.55 -36.03 -46.29
N LEU A 357 -27.39 -35.40 -46.50
CA LEU A 357 -27.24 -34.24 -47.39
C LEU A 357 -26.11 -34.40 -48.43
N VAL A 358 -25.58 -35.62 -48.60
CA VAL A 358 -24.53 -35.92 -49.61
C VAL A 358 -25.06 -36.85 -50.73
N GLU A 359 -26.34 -37.24 -50.70
CA GLU A 359 -26.99 -38.07 -51.74
C GLU A 359 -28.10 -37.35 -52.52
N GLN A 360 -28.15 -36.01 -52.52
CA GLN A 360 -29.08 -35.26 -53.37
C GLN A 360 -28.46 -34.22 -54.33
N ASP A 361 -27.14 -34.02 -54.32
CA ASP A 361 -26.49 -33.02 -55.19
C ASP A 361 -25.65 -33.61 -56.35
N LEU A 362 -25.81 -34.90 -56.64
CA LEU A 362 -25.29 -35.50 -57.89
C LEU A 362 -26.44 -35.74 -58.86
N LEU A 363 -27.04 -34.66 -59.39
CA LEU A 363 -27.79 -34.64 -60.65
C LEU A 363 -28.15 -33.19 -61.02
N ARG A 364 -27.17 -32.46 -61.57
CA ARG A 364 -27.30 -31.65 -62.80
C ARG A 364 -26.08 -30.73 -62.96
N ASP A 365 -25.11 -31.24 -63.70
CA ASP A 365 -24.35 -30.41 -64.63
C ASP A 365 -25.33 -29.68 -65.56
N ASN A 366 -25.15 -28.37 -65.77
CA ASN A 366 -24.75 -27.86 -67.08
C ASN A 366 -24.69 -26.33 -67.16
N LEU A 367 -23.56 -25.89 -67.72
CA LEU A 367 -23.43 -24.84 -68.74
C LEU A 367 -23.46 -23.35 -68.31
N THR A 368 -22.24 -22.78 -68.34
CA THR A 368 -21.81 -21.61 -69.16
C THR A 368 -22.63 -20.32 -69.18
N GLY A 369 -21.94 -19.19 -68.95
CA GLY A 369 -22.24 -17.94 -69.65
C GLY A 369 -22.06 -16.65 -68.84
N CYS A 370 -21.03 -15.87 -69.19
CA CYS A 370 -20.93 -14.43 -68.90
C CYS A 370 -22.19 -13.66 -69.33
N ASN A 371 -22.64 -12.66 -68.58
CA ASN A 371 -22.49 -11.24 -68.96
C ASN A 371 -23.12 -10.23 -67.99
N MET A 372 -22.57 -9.02 -68.07
CA MET A 372 -22.92 -7.78 -67.38
C MET A 372 -24.31 -7.21 -67.71
N SER A 373 -24.92 -6.54 -66.73
CA SER A 373 -25.64 -5.23 -66.80
C SER A 373 -26.46 -5.09 -65.50
N GLY A 374 -26.54 -3.98 -64.78
CA GLY A 374 -26.51 -2.57 -65.19
C GLY A 374 -27.93 -2.02 -65.08
N SER A 375 -28.31 -1.43 -63.93
CA SER A 375 -29.48 -0.56 -63.84
C SER A 375 -29.33 0.45 -62.70
N VAL A 376 -29.35 1.72 -63.10
CA VAL A 376 -29.21 2.97 -62.35
C VAL A 376 -30.57 3.66 -62.31
N VAL A 377 -31.00 4.19 -61.16
CA VAL A 377 -32.03 5.25 -61.00
C VAL A 377 -31.78 5.93 -59.61
N ASN A 378 -31.14 7.10 -59.43
CA ASN A 378 -31.58 8.53 -59.52
C ASN A 378 -33.00 8.81 -58.95
N VAL A 379 -33.38 9.82 -58.12
CA VAL A 379 -32.86 11.16 -57.77
C VAL A 379 -33.82 11.80 -56.70
N SER A 380 -33.28 12.66 -55.80
CA SER A 380 -33.87 13.89 -55.15
C SER A 380 -35.11 13.86 -54.21
N VAL A 381 -35.09 14.66 -53.12
CA VAL A 381 -35.88 15.93 -52.94
C VAL A 381 -35.69 16.58 -51.52
N LYS A 382 -35.21 17.84 -51.56
CA LYS A 382 -35.46 19.10 -50.79
C LYS A 382 -35.62 19.23 -49.25
N ARG A 383 -35.10 20.40 -48.81
CA ARG A 383 -35.10 21.10 -47.52
C ARG A 383 -36.44 21.77 -47.11
N ASN A 384 -36.64 21.97 -45.80
CA ASN A 384 -36.74 23.28 -45.07
C ASN A 384 -37.80 23.27 -43.94
N LEU A 385 -37.43 23.68 -42.72
CA LEU A 385 -37.93 24.90 -42.03
C LEU A 385 -37.38 25.05 -40.59
N LYS A 386 -36.98 26.29 -40.26
CA LYS A 386 -36.54 26.82 -38.96
C LYS A 386 -37.72 27.36 -38.15
N ARG A 387 -37.60 27.44 -36.81
CA ARG A 387 -37.96 28.64 -36.00
C ARG A 387 -37.33 28.64 -34.60
N LYS A 388 -37.03 29.87 -34.13
CA LYS A 388 -36.39 30.32 -32.86
C LYS A 388 -37.43 30.69 -31.79
N TYR A 389 -36.99 30.83 -30.52
CA TYR A 389 -37.24 31.88 -29.48
C TYR A 389 -37.11 31.24 -28.07
N SER A 390 -36.11 31.56 -27.21
CA SER A 390 -35.92 32.67 -26.23
C SER A 390 -36.93 32.73 -25.06
N TYR A 391 -36.45 32.72 -23.79
CA TYR A 391 -36.82 33.57 -22.61
C TYR A 391 -35.96 33.09 -21.39
N LYS A 392 -35.07 33.88 -20.76
CA LYS A 392 -35.18 34.99 -19.78
C LYS A 392 -35.50 34.57 -18.33
N CYS A 393 -34.68 35.10 -17.40
CA CYS A 393 -34.60 34.86 -15.95
C CYS A 393 -35.36 35.97 -15.18
N SER A 394 -36.02 35.63 -14.05
CA SER A 394 -36.14 36.50 -12.84
C SER A 394 -37.01 35.89 -11.71
N SER A 395 -36.40 35.77 -10.52
CA SER A 395 -36.87 36.09 -9.15
C SER A 395 -38.30 35.76 -8.66
N GLN A 396 -38.43 35.12 -7.48
CA GLN A 396 -38.88 35.77 -6.21
C GLN A 396 -39.04 34.75 -5.06
N PHE A 397 -38.59 35.16 -3.86
CA PHE A 397 -38.87 34.56 -2.54
C PHE A 397 -40.35 34.72 -2.14
N PRO A 398 -40.87 33.90 -1.20
CA PRO A 398 -41.02 34.40 0.18
C PRO A 398 -40.79 33.36 1.31
N HIS A 399 -40.25 33.83 2.44
CA HIS A 399 -40.53 33.36 3.81
C HIS A 399 -41.64 34.29 4.39
N PRO A 400 -42.40 33.96 5.47
CA PRO A 400 -41.94 33.33 6.73
C PRO A 400 -42.92 32.34 7.40
N TYR A 401 -42.48 31.59 8.42
CA TYR A 401 -43.12 31.51 9.75
C TYR A 401 -42.28 30.63 10.70
N ASP A 402 -42.13 31.14 11.92
CA ASP A 402 -41.57 30.50 13.12
C ASP A 402 -42.39 29.28 13.56
N GLU A 403 -41.72 28.21 14.00
CA GLU A 403 -42.09 27.58 15.28
C GLU A 403 -40.93 26.79 15.88
N LYS A 404 -40.68 27.07 17.16
CA LYS A 404 -39.73 26.41 18.05
C LYS A 404 -40.25 25.01 18.36
N GLU A 405 -39.38 24.00 18.37
CA GLU A 405 -39.31 23.08 19.51
C GLU A 405 -38.03 22.23 19.53
N ARG A 406 -37.59 21.96 20.76
CA ARG A 406 -36.36 21.29 21.14
C ARG A 406 -36.49 19.79 20.91
N ILE A 407 -35.43 19.17 20.38
CA ILE A 407 -34.98 17.86 20.89
C ILE A 407 -33.48 17.96 21.13
N GLN A 408 -33.12 18.11 22.41
CA GLN A 408 -31.81 17.78 22.93
C GLN A 408 -31.70 16.25 22.93
N ASP A 409 -30.72 15.70 22.21
CA ASP A 409 -29.90 14.62 22.75
C ASP A 409 -28.56 14.55 22.00
N GLY A 410 -27.49 14.70 22.77
CA GLY A 410 -26.16 15.03 22.28
C GLY A 410 -25.42 13.85 21.67
N PHE A 411 -25.29 13.84 20.35
CA PHE A 411 -24.25 13.08 19.66
C PHE A 411 -22.90 13.80 19.81
N SER A 412 -22.03 13.27 20.68
CA SER A 412 -20.72 13.85 20.95
C SER A 412 -19.70 13.44 19.88
N TRP A 413 -19.40 14.37 18.96
CA TRP A 413 -18.36 14.22 17.92
C TRP A 413 -17.00 13.80 18.46
N THR A 414 -16.67 14.15 19.72
CA THR A 414 -15.41 13.77 20.36
C THR A 414 -15.41 12.31 20.86
N LYS A 415 -16.58 11.72 21.16
CA LYS A 415 -16.70 10.27 21.43
C LYS A 415 -16.63 9.46 20.14
N PHE A 416 -17.25 9.93 19.05
CA PHE A 416 -17.18 9.28 17.73
C PHE A 416 -15.76 9.31 17.14
N LEU A 417 -15.04 10.43 17.28
CA LEU A 417 -13.65 10.55 16.80
C LEU A 417 -12.65 9.77 17.68
N LYS A 418 -12.86 9.72 19.01
CA LYS A 418 -12.06 8.86 19.91
C LYS A 418 -12.33 7.38 19.69
N PHE A 419 -13.57 6.99 19.41
CA PHE A 419 -13.94 5.63 19.03
C PHE A 419 -13.39 5.28 17.64
N SER A 420 -13.44 6.19 16.66
CA SER A 420 -12.86 6.00 15.32
C SER A 420 -11.32 5.92 15.33
N ILE A 421 -10.64 6.67 16.19
CA ILE A 421 -9.18 6.58 16.36
C ILE A 421 -8.78 5.31 17.14
N ALA A 422 -9.49 4.97 18.22
CA ALA A 422 -9.24 3.76 19.02
C ALA A 422 -9.59 2.46 18.28
N PHE A 423 -10.55 2.50 17.36
CA PHE A 423 -11.02 1.34 16.60
C PHE A 423 -10.27 1.17 15.25
N ASN A 424 -9.80 2.27 14.61
CA ASN A 424 -8.78 2.19 13.55
C ASN A 424 -7.45 1.58 14.04
N LEU A 425 -7.17 1.65 15.35
CA LEU A 425 -6.00 1.07 16.00
C LEU A 425 -6.11 -0.46 16.26
N LEU A 426 -7.26 -1.08 16.01
CA LEU A 426 -7.56 -2.48 16.34
C LEU A 426 -7.49 -3.47 15.15
N SER A 427 -7.35 -3.01 13.90
CA SER A 427 -7.56 -3.84 12.71
C SER A 427 -6.30 -4.37 11.99
N LEU A 428 -5.09 -4.23 12.54
CA LEU A 428 -3.85 -4.60 11.82
C LEU A 428 -2.93 -5.54 12.61
N LEU A 429 -3.31 -6.82 12.65
CA LEU A 429 -2.38 -7.93 12.82
C LEU A 429 -1.82 -8.35 11.46
N SER A 430 -0.53 -8.69 11.44
CA SER A 430 0.15 -9.34 10.32
C SER A 430 -0.52 -10.68 10.00
N LEU A 431 -1.27 -10.72 8.91
CA LEU A 431 -1.84 -11.94 8.36
C LEU A 431 -0.76 -12.74 7.63
N LYS A 432 -0.37 -13.88 8.19
CA LYS A 432 -0.04 -15.01 7.32
C LYS A 432 -1.38 -15.55 6.84
N CYS A 433 -1.80 -15.24 5.62
CA CYS A 433 -2.80 -16.10 4.99
C CYS A 433 -2.16 -17.49 4.84
N ASN A 434 -2.80 -18.53 5.39
CA ASN A 434 -2.46 -19.92 5.07
C ASN A 434 -3.02 -20.27 3.68
N VAL A 435 -2.54 -19.53 2.69
CA VAL A 435 -2.71 -19.87 1.28
C VAL A 435 -1.43 -20.58 0.89
N GLN A 436 -1.53 -21.89 0.69
CA GLN A 436 -0.40 -22.70 0.24
C GLN A 436 -0.51 -22.88 -1.27
N VAL A 437 0.52 -22.45 -1.98
CA VAL A 437 0.58 -22.54 -3.44
C VAL A 437 1.50 -23.71 -3.80
N CYS A 438 0.97 -24.70 -4.51
CA CYS A 438 1.72 -25.88 -4.92
C CYS A 438 1.87 -25.89 -6.45
N TYR A 439 3.10 -25.72 -6.96
CA TYR A 439 3.43 -25.84 -8.37
C TYR A 439 4.28 -27.08 -8.65
N PRO A 440 4.11 -27.76 -9.80
CA PRO A 440 4.84 -28.98 -10.12
C PRO A 440 6.38 -28.84 -10.17
N ASP A 441 6.93 -27.64 -10.43
CA ASP A 441 8.38 -27.47 -10.65
C ASP A 441 9.05 -26.30 -9.90
N LYS A 442 8.32 -25.60 -9.03
CA LYS A 442 8.89 -24.51 -8.20
C LYS A 442 8.21 -24.49 -6.85
N GLN A 443 8.83 -25.08 -5.83
CA GLN A 443 8.51 -24.77 -4.44
C GLN A 443 8.94 -23.33 -4.12
N ARG A 444 8.15 -22.35 -4.55
CA ARG A 444 8.24 -20.99 -4.02
C ARG A 444 7.29 -20.89 -2.84
N VAL A 445 7.84 -20.97 -1.63
CA VAL A 445 7.19 -20.37 -0.45
C VAL A 445 7.36 -18.85 -0.60
N SER A 446 6.41 -18.21 -1.26
CA SER A 446 6.41 -16.76 -1.43
C SER A 446 6.08 -16.08 -0.10
N HIS A 447 7.09 -15.74 0.70
CA HIS A 447 6.94 -14.71 1.73
C HIS A 447 7.07 -13.33 1.08
N VAL A 448 5.95 -12.79 0.56
CA VAL A 448 5.94 -11.43 0.04
C VAL A 448 5.94 -10.45 1.21
N MET A 449 7.06 -9.77 1.37
CA MET A 449 7.25 -8.64 2.26
C MET A 449 7.32 -7.37 1.40
N LEU A 450 6.23 -6.61 1.31
CA LEU A 450 6.27 -5.26 0.72
C LEU A 450 5.47 -4.24 1.57
N LEU A 451 6.22 -3.18 1.91
CA LEU A 451 5.87 -1.87 2.49
C LEU A 451 4.55 -1.71 3.28
N ILE A 452 4.70 -1.63 4.60
CA ILE A 452 3.74 -1.07 5.55
C ILE A 452 4.25 0.32 6.02
N PRO A 453 3.40 1.37 6.14
CA PRO A 453 3.76 2.61 6.82
C PRO A 453 4.16 2.35 8.28
N ARG A 454 5.34 2.86 8.65
CA ARG A 454 6.13 2.47 9.84
C ARG A 454 5.57 2.90 11.21
N LEU A 455 4.37 3.43 11.31
CA LEU A 455 3.74 3.81 12.59
C LEU A 455 3.21 2.59 13.37
N CYS A 456 2.97 1.43 12.73
CA CYS A 456 2.37 0.26 13.39
C CYS A 456 3.37 -0.78 13.94
N LYS A 457 4.66 -0.76 13.56
CA LYS A 457 5.60 -1.82 13.96
C LYS A 457 6.06 -1.73 15.42
N GLN A 458 6.02 -0.54 16.04
CA GLN A 458 6.50 -0.34 17.42
C GLN A 458 5.48 -0.75 18.49
N THR A 459 4.20 -0.85 18.15
CA THR A 459 3.12 -1.20 19.09
C THR A 459 2.97 -2.71 19.30
N VAL A 460 3.45 -3.52 18.35
CA VAL A 460 3.38 -5.00 18.36
C VAL A 460 4.08 -5.63 19.59
N GLN A 461 5.09 -4.97 20.16
CA GLN A 461 5.82 -5.48 21.33
C GLN A 461 5.03 -5.36 22.64
N PHE A 462 4.04 -4.48 22.73
CA PHE A 462 3.42 -4.14 24.02
C PHE A 462 2.26 -5.08 24.40
N THR A 463 1.47 -5.55 23.44
CA THR A 463 0.35 -6.50 23.68
C THR A 463 0.78 -7.95 23.80
N PHE A 464 1.94 -8.33 23.24
CA PHE A 464 2.51 -9.68 23.41
C PHE A 464 2.90 -9.96 24.88
N SER A 465 3.21 -8.90 25.64
CA SER A 465 3.70 -8.98 27.03
C SER A 465 2.59 -9.01 28.09
N LEU A 466 1.35 -8.64 27.75
CA LEU A 466 0.28 -8.42 28.74
C LEU A 466 -0.90 -9.41 28.68
N VAL A 467 -1.09 -10.16 27.58
CA VAL A 467 -2.26 -11.06 27.46
C VAL A 467 -1.93 -12.50 27.05
N ILE A 468 -0.81 -12.76 26.34
CA ILE A 468 -0.46 -14.12 25.87
C ILE A 468 0.73 -14.74 26.65
N ALA A 469 1.57 -13.92 27.31
CA ALA A 469 2.64 -14.43 28.18
C ALA A 469 2.17 -15.38 29.30
N PRO A 470 0.95 -15.28 29.86
CA PRO A 470 0.52 -16.24 30.90
C PRO A 470 0.06 -17.61 30.37
N LEU A 471 -0.20 -17.80 29.07
CA LEU A 471 -0.81 -19.03 28.53
C LEU A 471 0.18 -19.95 27.78
N ARG A 472 1.48 -19.67 27.86
CA ARG A 472 2.54 -20.51 27.24
C ARG A 472 3.28 -21.42 28.24
N ARG A 473 2.70 -21.69 29.41
CA ARG A 473 3.14 -22.76 30.33
C ARG A 473 2.19 -23.95 30.19
N SER A 474 2.36 -24.72 29.12
CA SER A 474 2.04 -26.16 29.00
C SER A 474 2.28 -26.54 27.54
N TYR A 475 2.69 -27.79 27.31
CA TYR A 475 3.22 -28.35 26.06
C TYR A 475 4.72 -28.12 25.81
N SER A 476 5.50 -29.07 26.32
CA SER A 476 6.85 -29.38 25.85
C SER A 476 6.78 -29.80 24.38
N LEU A 477 7.50 -29.09 23.51
CA LEU A 477 7.89 -29.61 22.20
C LEU A 477 9.42 -29.78 22.20
N SER A 478 9.82 -30.94 21.71
CA SER A 478 11.13 -31.58 21.83
C SER A 478 12.29 -30.84 21.14
N GLU A 479 13.50 -31.22 21.56
CA GLU A 479 14.82 -30.66 21.21
C GLU A 479 15.20 -30.65 19.72
N THR A 480 14.39 -31.21 18.83
CA THR A 480 14.67 -31.27 17.39
C THR A 480 14.39 -29.98 16.62
N ALA A 481 13.71 -28.99 17.22
CA ALA A 481 13.36 -27.73 16.53
C ALA A 481 14.41 -26.60 16.66
N ARG A 482 15.48 -26.78 17.47
CA ARG A 482 16.50 -25.73 17.71
C ARG A 482 17.65 -25.72 16.70
N SER A 483 17.79 -26.76 15.86
CA SER A 483 18.95 -26.90 14.97
C SER A 483 18.79 -26.31 13.56
N ALA A 484 17.62 -25.73 13.21
CA ALA A 484 17.37 -25.22 11.85
C ALA A 484 17.67 -23.72 11.62
N PHE A 485 18.17 -22.98 12.64
CA PHE A 485 18.38 -21.51 12.54
C PHE A 485 19.85 -21.06 12.49
N ARG A 486 20.80 -21.98 12.32
CA ARG A 486 22.22 -21.63 12.07
C ARG A 486 22.63 -22.23 10.74
N ILE A 487 22.59 -21.42 9.69
CA ILE A 487 23.49 -21.36 8.52
C ILE A 487 22.79 -20.45 7.51
N ILE A 488 23.33 -19.24 7.32
CA ILE A 488 23.60 -18.60 6.02
C ILE A 488 24.66 -17.54 6.34
N ARG A 489 25.90 -17.87 5.97
CA ARG A 489 27.06 -16.99 6.00
C ARG A 489 26.93 -15.93 4.91
N VAL A 490 27.49 -14.78 5.25
CA VAL A 490 27.91 -13.64 4.44
C VAL A 490 28.43 -14.07 3.06
N ALA A 491 27.85 -13.50 2.00
CA ALA A 491 28.51 -13.35 0.70
C ALA A 491 28.78 -11.86 0.48
N GLN A 492 30.05 -11.46 0.60
CA GLN A 492 30.56 -10.16 0.15
C GLN A 492 30.54 -10.14 -1.38
N ILE A 493 29.99 -9.07 -1.97
CA ILE A 493 30.15 -8.75 -3.39
C ILE A 493 31.02 -7.48 -3.46
N PRO A 494 32.07 -7.42 -4.31
CA PRO A 494 32.97 -6.27 -4.38
C PRO A 494 32.27 -5.05 -4.97
N SER A 495 32.57 -3.87 -4.42
CA SER A 495 32.07 -2.58 -4.90
C SER A 495 32.92 -2.07 -6.06
N THR A 496 32.38 -2.08 -7.28
CA THR A 496 32.89 -1.26 -8.37
C THR A 496 32.22 0.13 -8.31
N ARG A 497 33.04 1.16 -8.06
CA ARG A 497 32.70 2.60 -8.12
C ARG A 497 32.13 2.92 -9.52
N SER A 498 30.84 3.20 -9.60
CA SER A 498 30.21 3.78 -10.80
C SER A 498 29.85 5.24 -10.53
N LYS A 499 30.31 6.10 -11.44
CA LYS A 499 29.99 7.53 -11.48
C LYS A 499 28.48 7.75 -11.57
N THR A 500 28.05 8.80 -10.89
CA THR A 500 26.70 9.23 -10.54
C THR A 500 25.80 9.47 -11.75
N ALA A 501 24.78 8.62 -11.92
CA ALA A 501 23.53 8.98 -12.60
C ALA A 501 22.46 9.21 -11.53
N PHE A 502 21.86 10.41 -11.49
CA PHE A 502 20.73 10.70 -10.62
C PHE A 502 19.59 9.72 -10.92
N LYS A 503 19.37 8.77 -10.01
CA LYS A 503 18.30 7.78 -10.13
C LYS A 503 16.95 8.52 -10.12
N THR A 504 16.22 8.42 -11.21
CA THR A 504 14.89 9.02 -11.36
C THR A 504 13.93 8.44 -10.32
N TRP A 505 13.13 9.34 -9.76
CA TRP A 505 12.28 9.16 -8.58
C TRP A 505 11.25 8.04 -8.72
N GLY A 506 10.99 7.30 -7.63
CA GLY A 506 9.73 6.58 -7.49
C GLY A 506 8.57 7.55 -7.24
N TRP A 507 7.40 7.30 -7.84
CA TRP A 507 6.18 8.10 -7.68
C TRP A 507 5.81 8.37 -6.20
N GLN A 508 6.16 7.44 -5.30
CA GLN A 508 5.95 7.52 -3.86
C GLN A 508 6.59 8.76 -3.21
N ILE A 509 7.80 9.13 -3.62
CA ILE A 509 8.51 10.31 -3.08
C ILE A 509 7.89 11.59 -3.64
N LYS A 510 7.43 11.57 -4.90
CA LYS A 510 6.70 12.67 -5.51
C LYS A 510 5.39 12.93 -4.77
N CYS A 511 4.61 11.87 -4.47
CA CYS A 511 3.40 11.97 -3.65
C CYS A 511 3.70 12.48 -2.23
N TYR A 512 4.76 11.99 -1.59
CA TYR A 512 5.15 12.47 -0.25
C TYR A 512 5.50 13.96 -0.24
N ARG A 513 6.20 14.46 -1.28
CA ARG A 513 6.52 15.88 -1.45
C ARG A 513 5.32 16.75 -1.83
N MET A 514 4.26 16.16 -2.40
CA MET A 514 3.01 16.86 -2.70
C MET A 514 2.12 17.06 -1.47
N MET A 515 2.38 16.33 -0.36
CA MET A 515 1.66 16.57 0.89
C MET A 515 1.95 17.98 1.41
N PRO A 516 0.95 18.67 1.98
CA PRO A 516 1.13 20.02 2.52
C PRO A 516 1.84 19.98 3.89
N LEU A 517 3.05 19.39 3.94
CA LEU A 517 3.79 19.09 5.16
C LEU A 517 4.06 20.33 6.01
N LYS A 518 4.24 21.50 5.40
CA LYS A 518 4.39 22.77 6.12
C LYS A 518 3.09 23.23 6.78
N SER A 519 1.94 23.07 6.11
CA SER A 519 0.63 23.36 6.70
C SER A 519 0.30 22.39 7.83
N LEU A 520 0.60 21.11 7.64
CA LEU A 520 0.47 20.08 8.67
C LEU A 520 1.40 20.35 9.85
N SER A 521 2.64 20.76 9.60
CA SER A 521 3.60 21.14 10.64
C SER A 521 3.08 22.34 11.45
N ASN A 522 2.54 23.35 10.79
CA ASN A 522 1.94 24.50 11.46
C ASN A 522 0.70 24.13 12.28
N ALA A 523 -0.18 23.29 11.74
CA ALA A 523 -1.35 22.79 12.48
C ALA A 523 -0.93 21.98 13.70
N TRP A 524 0.06 21.11 13.55
CA TRP A 524 0.59 20.31 14.65
C TRP A 524 1.29 21.18 15.70
N GLY A 525 2.07 22.18 15.29
CA GLY A 525 2.66 23.17 16.20
C GLY A 525 1.60 23.93 17.00
N PHE A 526 0.50 24.34 16.36
CA PHE A 526 -0.65 24.93 17.04
C PHE A 526 -1.22 23.98 18.09
N VAL A 527 -1.50 22.72 17.72
CA VAL A 527 -2.04 21.69 18.63
C VAL A 527 -1.11 21.44 19.82
N ASN A 528 0.20 21.35 19.61
CA ASN A 528 1.18 21.11 20.68
C ASN A 528 1.28 22.26 21.68
N ASN A 529 0.90 23.48 21.28
CA ASN A 529 0.91 24.66 22.15
C ASN A 529 -0.45 24.91 22.82
N ILE A 530 -1.46 24.06 22.60
CA ILE A 530 -2.74 24.15 23.31
C ILE A 530 -2.53 23.80 24.78
N ASN A 531 -2.86 24.74 25.66
CA ASN A 531 -2.80 24.53 27.11
C ASN A 531 -3.80 23.46 27.53
N LEU A 532 -3.27 22.39 28.13
CA LEU A 532 -4.05 21.28 28.64
C LEU A 532 -4.58 21.62 30.06
N PRO A 533 -5.84 21.27 30.37
CA PRO A 533 -6.35 21.27 31.75
C PRO A 533 -5.44 20.45 32.67
N ILE A 534 -5.24 20.90 33.92
CA ILE A 534 -4.25 20.31 34.85
C ILE A 534 -4.45 18.80 35.02
N PHE A 535 -5.70 18.33 35.08
CA PHE A 535 -6.02 16.91 35.23
C PHE A 535 -5.72 16.07 33.96
N LEU A 536 -5.69 16.67 32.77
CA LEU A 536 -5.37 15.98 31.52
C LEU A 536 -3.87 15.93 31.21
N ARG A 537 -3.08 16.87 31.73
CA ARG A 537 -1.61 16.92 31.55
C ARG A 537 -0.92 15.59 31.88
N PRO A 538 -1.09 14.99 33.09
CA PRO A 538 -0.41 13.74 33.41
C PRO A 538 -0.92 12.56 32.58
N ILE A 539 -2.12 12.61 32.01
CA ILE A 539 -2.63 11.52 31.14
C ILE A 539 -1.97 11.60 29.77
N ILE A 540 -2.03 12.77 29.12
CA ILE A 540 -1.55 12.98 27.75
C ILE A 540 -0.03 12.94 27.69
N LEU A 541 0.66 13.61 28.61
CA LEU A 541 2.13 13.66 28.60
C LEU A 541 2.73 12.30 28.99
N ASN A 542 2.11 11.55 29.90
CA ASN A 542 2.58 10.21 30.26
C ASN A 542 2.38 9.20 29.11
N LEU A 543 1.34 9.38 28.30
CA LEU A 543 1.19 8.61 27.06
C LEU A 543 2.39 8.86 26.11
N TYR A 544 2.81 10.12 25.97
CA TYR A 544 3.97 10.50 25.16
C TYR A 544 5.27 9.90 25.74
N VAL A 545 5.49 10.06 27.06
CA VAL A 545 6.64 9.50 27.79
C VAL A 545 6.78 8.00 27.53
N ARG A 546 5.69 7.24 27.66
CA ARG A 546 5.67 5.79 27.44
C ARG A 546 5.88 5.42 25.98
N ALA A 547 5.26 6.16 25.05
CA ALA A 547 5.36 5.87 23.63
C ALA A 547 6.77 6.07 23.07
N PHE A 548 7.51 7.06 23.58
CA PHE A 548 8.83 7.43 23.06
C PHE A 548 9.99 7.13 24.02
N GLY A 549 9.72 6.56 25.19
CA GLY A 549 10.74 6.18 26.16
C GLY A 549 11.48 7.38 26.74
N CYS A 550 10.77 8.47 27.04
CA CYS A 550 11.38 9.66 27.65
C CYS A 550 11.82 9.35 29.08
N ASP A 551 13.08 9.62 29.41
CA ASP A 551 13.55 9.53 30.78
C ASP A 551 13.15 10.80 31.57
N LEU A 552 12.21 10.64 32.50
CA LEU A 552 11.75 11.73 33.37
C LEU A 552 12.72 11.97 34.53
N ALA A 553 13.55 10.99 34.91
CA ALA A 553 14.48 11.15 36.04
C ALA A 553 15.57 12.19 35.75
N GLU A 554 15.90 12.39 34.47
CA GLU A 554 16.87 13.39 34.02
C GLU A 554 16.24 14.80 33.83
N ALA A 555 14.91 14.92 33.77
CA ALA A 555 14.22 16.19 33.56
C ALA A 555 14.29 17.09 34.81
N GLU A 556 14.46 18.40 34.62
CA GLU A 556 14.49 19.40 35.70
C GLU A 556 13.18 19.35 36.51
N ILE A 557 12.04 19.32 35.80
CA ILE A 557 10.71 19.21 36.39
C ILE A 557 10.16 17.81 36.08
N GLN A 558 10.04 16.99 37.12
CA GLN A 558 9.54 15.62 36.95
C GLN A 558 8.00 15.54 36.95
N ASP A 559 7.33 16.47 37.64
CA ASP A 559 5.87 16.47 37.70
C ASP A 559 5.28 16.96 36.36
N LEU A 560 4.62 16.04 35.66
CA LEU A 560 3.96 16.31 34.38
C LEU A 560 2.86 17.37 34.48
N LYS A 561 2.28 17.63 35.67
CA LYS A 561 1.28 18.68 35.87
C LYS A 561 1.83 20.08 35.64
N CYS A 562 3.14 20.28 35.81
CA CYS A 562 3.80 21.58 35.66
C CYS A 562 3.94 22.01 34.19
N TYR A 563 3.94 21.06 33.24
CA TYR A 563 3.99 21.37 31.81
C TYR A 563 2.60 21.72 31.28
N ARG A 564 2.42 22.92 30.76
CA ARG A 564 1.12 23.42 30.27
C ARG A 564 0.64 22.66 29.03
N ASN A 565 1.56 22.20 28.20
CA ASN A 565 1.26 21.55 26.92
C ASN A 565 2.40 20.63 26.46
N LEU A 566 2.18 19.90 25.38
CA LEU A 566 3.15 18.93 24.86
C LEU A 566 4.41 19.61 24.31
N GLY A 567 4.28 20.80 23.70
CA GLY A 567 5.44 21.56 23.22
C GLY A 567 6.38 21.98 24.34
N GLU A 568 5.86 22.39 25.50
CA GLU A 568 6.65 22.74 26.68
C GLU A 568 7.37 21.51 27.26
N PHE A 569 6.69 20.37 27.34
CA PHE A 569 7.30 19.10 27.76
C PHE A 569 8.39 18.63 26.79
N PHE A 570 8.17 18.79 25.49
CA PHE A 570 9.13 18.41 24.47
C PHE A 570 10.45 19.19 24.58
N ARG A 571 10.37 20.48 24.92
CA ARG A 571 11.52 21.38 25.18
C ARG A 571 11.95 21.40 26.64
N ARG A 572 11.62 20.37 27.43
CA ARG A 572 11.99 20.28 28.85
C ARG A 572 13.48 20.56 29.07
N SER A 573 13.78 21.31 30.11
CA SER A 573 15.15 21.40 30.65
C SER A 573 15.53 20.08 31.32
N LEU A 574 16.83 19.79 31.35
CA LEU A 574 17.40 18.70 32.14
C LEU A 574 17.97 19.24 33.47
N LYS A 575 18.09 18.37 34.46
CA LYS A 575 18.75 18.70 35.73
C LYS A 575 20.20 19.10 35.51
N ILE A 576 20.70 20.02 36.33
CA ILE A 576 22.12 20.38 36.35
C ILE A 576 22.95 19.13 36.64
N GLY A 577 24.03 18.91 35.88
CA GLY A 577 24.99 17.82 36.09
C GLY A 577 24.66 16.48 35.41
N VAL A 578 23.46 16.28 34.85
CA VAL A 578 23.12 15.00 34.16
C VAL A 578 23.72 14.86 32.75
N ARG A 579 24.37 15.91 32.27
CA ARG A 579 25.13 15.97 31.01
C ARG A 579 26.52 16.57 31.29
N PRO A 580 27.44 15.82 31.90
CA PRO A 580 28.80 16.29 32.13
C PRO A 580 29.49 16.52 30.78
N ILE A 581 30.13 17.69 30.64
CA ILE A 581 30.88 18.05 29.43
C ILE A 581 32.30 17.52 29.57
N ASP A 582 32.72 16.69 28.61
CA ASP A 582 34.09 16.21 28.54
C ASP A 582 35.05 17.38 28.29
N GLN A 583 35.88 17.67 29.29
CA GLN A 583 36.84 18.78 29.23
C GLN A 583 38.05 18.45 28.37
N LEU A 584 38.47 17.18 28.33
CA LEU A 584 39.65 16.73 27.59
C LEU A 584 39.38 16.60 26.10
N SER A 585 38.13 16.32 25.72
CA SER A 585 37.75 16.23 24.32
C SER A 585 37.72 17.63 23.67
N PRO A 586 38.40 17.85 22.52
CA PRO A 586 38.36 19.13 21.82
C PRO A 586 36.96 19.44 21.27
N ILE A 587 36.22 18.40 20.87
CA ILE A 587 34.84 18.50 20.39
C ILE A 587 33.95 17.46 21.04
N VAL A 588 32.74 17.87 21.42
CA VAL A 588 31.74 17.02 22.08
C VAL A 588 30.44 16.99 21.28
N SER A 589 29.58 16.00 21.57
CA SER A 589 28.25 15.94 20.96
C SER A 589 27.42 17.15 21.40
N PRO A 590 26.81 17.89 20.46
CA PRO A 590 25.96 19.04 20.76
C PRO A 590 24.54 18.65 21.19
N VAL A 591 24.15 17.38 21.02
CA VAL A 591 22.77 16.91 21.23
C VAL A 591 22.73 15.51 21.82
N ASP A 592 21.58 15.17 22.40
CA ASP A 592 21.21 13.78 22.65
C ASP A 592 20.62 13.19 21.37
N GLY A 593 21.14 12.06 20.91
CA GLY A 593 20.65 11.45 19.68
C GLY A 593 21.44 10.26 19.20
N ARG A 594 21.28 9.97 17.91
CA ARG A 594 21.94 8.87 17.21
C ARG A 594 22.78 9.37 16.05
N VAL A 595 24.05 8.96 16.02
CA VAL A 595 24.97 9.26 14.94
C VAL A 595 24.55 8.49 13.69
N LEU A 596 24.23 9.20 12.60
CA LEU A 596 23.82 8.62 11.33
C LEU A 596 25.00 8.35 10.40
N HIS A 597 25.88 9.33 10.28
CA HIS A 597 27.12 9.27 9.51
C HIS A 597 28.13 10.27 10.07
N PHE A 598 29.41 9.97 9.92
CA PHE A 598 30.53 10.86 10.18
C PHE A 598 31.72 10.45 9.32
N GLY A 599 32.64 11.36 9.06
CA GLY A 599 33.84 11.07 8.27
C GLY A 599 34.46 12.33 7.68
N GLU A 600 35.54 12.12 6.93
CA GLU A 600 36.13 13.15 6.06
C GLU A 600 35.20 13.42 4.87
N VAL A 601 35.20 14.66 4.39
CA VAL A 601 34.41 15.10 3.22
C VAL A 601 35.27 14.98 1.97
N ASP A 602 35.01 13.95 1.17
CA ASP A 602 35.73 13.70 -0.09
C ASP A 602 35.02 14.37 -1.28
N ASP A 603 35.77 15.07 -2.14
CA ASP A 603 35.30 15.68 -3.40
C ASP A 603 34.05 16.57 -3.26
N GLY A 604 33.88 17.24 -2.11
CA GLY A 604 32.70 18.08 -1.83
C GLY A 604 31.39 17.29 -1.71
N ILE A 605 31.46 15.99 -1.44
CA ILE A 605 30.30 15.10 -1.26
C ILE A 605 30.24 14.66 0.20
N ILE A 606 29.07 14.82 0.82
CA ILE A 606 28.80 14.38 2.19
C ILE A 606 27.87 13.17 2.15
N GLU A 607 28.22 12.11 2.89
CA GLU A 607 27.34 10.97 3.08
C GLU A 607 26.22 11.30 4.10
N GLN A 608 24.98 11.14 3.67
CA GLN A 608 23.79 11.35 4.49
C GLN A 608 23.56 10.19 5.47
N VAL A 609 23.62 9.00 4.90
CA VAL A 609 23.44 7.66 5.47
C VAL A 609 24.11 6.71 4.49
N LYS A 610 24.57 5.54 4.96
CA LYS A 610 25.31 4.56 4.14
C LYS A 610 24.74 4.41 2.72
N GLY A 611 25.50 4.86 1.73
CA GLY A 611 25.18 4.76 0.29
C GLY A 611 24.25 5.84 -0.28
N VAL A 612 23.95 6.91 0.46
CA VAL A 612 23.18 8.08 0.00
C VAL A 612 23.97 9.34 0.32
N THR A 613 24.25 10.17 -0.69
CA THR A 613 25.12 11.33 -0.54
C THR A 613 24.43 12.63 -0.99
N TYR A 614 25.02 13.77 -0.64
CA TYR A 614 24.63 15.10 -1.09
C TYR A 614 25.84 16.02 -1.21
N SER A 615 25.74 17.05 -2.07
CA SER A 615 26.83 18.00 -2.24
C SER A 615 26.90 19.02 -1.11
N ILE A 616 28.11 19.29 -0.61
CA ILE A 616 28.36 20.32 0.41
C ILE A 616 27.98 21.71 -0.09
N SER A 617 28.24 22.02 -1.37
CA SER A 617 27.93 23.33 -1.96
C SER A 617 26.42 23.56 -2.05
N GLN A 618 25.65 22.49 -2.30
CA GLN A 618 24.19 22.55 -2.25
C GLN A 618 23.67 22.71 -0.82
N PHE A 619 24.37 22.15 0.17
CA PHE A 619 23.97 22.18 1.57
C PHE A 619 24.28 23.52 2.25
N LEU A 620 25.51 24.04 2.12
CA LEU A 620 25.96 25.30 2.69
C LEU A 620 25.63 26.52 1.79
N GLY A 621 25.41 26.30 0.49
CA GLY A 621 25.20 27.35 -0.51
C GLY A 621 26.52 28.03 -0.93
N PRO A 622 26.49 29.10 -1.74
CA PRO A 622 27.71 29.78 -2.18
C PRO A 622 28.48 30.40 -1.00
N PRO A 623 29.82 30.32 -0.95
CA PRO A 623 30.62 30.70 0.22
C PRO A 623 30.82 32.23 0.32
N THR A 624 29.73 32.98 0.31
CA THR A 624 29.71 34.46 0.33
C THR A 624 30.22 35.06 1.64
N TRP A 625 30.39 34.26 2.69
CA TRP A 625 31.00 34.68 3.96
C TRP A 625 32.52 34.80 3.89
N THR A 626 33.14 34.18 2.88
CA THR A 626 34.57 34.31 2.58
C THR A 626 34.79 35.61 1.83
N ARG A 627 35.08 36.68 2.56
CA ARG A 627 35.30 38.00 1.99
C ARG A 627 36.67 38.02 1.29
N CYS A 628 36.74 37.58 0.03
CA CYS A 628 37.94 37.80 -0.79
C CYS A 628 37.83 39.11 -1.55
N THR A 629 38.63 40.07 -1.07
CA THR A 629 39.18 41.20 -1.80
C THR A 629 39.96 40.71 -3.02
N THR A 630 39.39 40.74 -4.22
CA THR A 630 40.12 40.95 -5.47
C THR A 630 39.18 41.49 -6.53
N THR A 631 39.68 42.52 -7.21
CA THR A 631 39.11 43.29 -8.31
C THR A 631 38.60 42.44 -9.47
N ASN A 632 37.60 42.99 -10.17
CA ASN A 632 37.16 42.68 -11.54
C ASN A 632 38.05 41.70 -12.30
N ASP A 633 37.57 40.47 -12.48
CA ASP A 633 37.77 39.77 -13.75
C ASP A 633 36.62 38.81 -14.02
N SER A 634 35.81 39.20 -15.00
CA SER A 634 34.80 38.38 -15.63
C SER A 634 35.48 37.41 -16.61
N SER A 635 35.82 36.22 -16.13
CA SER A 635 36.08 35.07 -17.00
C SER A 635 35.60 33.77 -16.35
N HIS A 636 34.83 33.00 -17.12
CA HIS A 636 34.40 31.64 -16.81
C HIS A 636 35.63 30.79 -16.47
N SER A 637 35.72 30.30 -15.23
CA SER A 637 36.66 29.23 -14.87
C SER A 637 35.90 28.08 -14.19
N ASP A 638 36.12 26.89 -14.77
CA ASP A 638 35.63 25.61 -14.32
C ASP A 638 36.13 25.25 -12.90
N CYS A 639 35.23 24.65 -12.11
CA CYS A 639 35.53 23.70 -11.04
C CYS A 639 36.76 24.00 -10.15
N GLN A 640 36.75 25.15 -9.46
CA GLN A 640 37.56 25.26 -8.24
C GLN A 640 36.84 24.49 -7.13
N ASP A 641 37.50 23.47 -6.54
CA ASP A 641 36.91 22.58 -5.55
C ASP A 641 36.39 23.40 -4.35
N TYR A 642 35.07 23.37 -4.14
CA TYR A 642 34.36 24.13 -3.10
C TYR A 642 34.99 23.94 -1.72
N THR A 643 35.50 22.73 -1.46
CA THR A 643 36.17 22.34 -0.21
C THR A 643 37.40 23.21 0.04
N THR A 644 38.23 23.41 -0.99
CA THR A 644 39.46 24.24 -0.89
C THR A 644 39.17 25.73 -0.67
N THR A 645 37.97 26.19 -1.03
CA THR A 645 37.55 27.59 -0.84
C THR A 645 37.16 27.88 0.61
N ILE A 646 36.65 26.89 1.33
CA ILE A 646 36.16 27.05 2.70
C ILE A 646 37.20 26.68 3.77
N LEU A 647 38.26 25.94 3.42
CA LEU A 647 39.37 25.65 4.32
C LEU A 647 40.16 26.92 4.62
N HIS A 648 40.36 27.23 5.90
CA HIS A 648 41.18 28.36 6.33
C HIS A 648 42.67 28.01 6.23
N HIS A 649 43.04 26.79 6.60
CA HIS A 649 44.41 26.29 6.49
C HIS A 649 44.47 25.34 5.28
N LYS A 650 45.32 25.64 4.30
CA LYS A 650 45.38 24.85 3.04
C LYS A 650 46.30 23.62 3.14
N ASN A 651 47.10 23.51 4.21
CA ASN A 651 48.08 22.45 4.40
C ASN A 651 47.84 21.75 5.75
N GLY A 652 47.71 20.42 5.73
CA GLY A 652 47.66 19.59 6.95
C GLY A 652 46.30 19.50 7.66
N THR A 653 45.26 20.15 7.13
CA THR A 653 43.88 20.04 7.62
C THR A 653 42.96 19.48 6.54
N SER A 654 41.94 18.77 6.98
CA SER A 654 40.87 18.20 6.16
C SER A 654 39.51 18.64 6.70
N LEU A 655 38.48 18.56 5.86
CA LEU A 655 37.12 18.87 6.26
C LEU A 655 36.41 17.60 6.73
N PHE A 656 35.82 17.64 7.92
CA PHE A 656 35.08 16.53 8.51
C PHE A 656 33.62 16.90 8.71
N HIS A 657 32.77 15.88 8.78
CA HIS A 657 31.36 16.06 9.05
C HIS A 657 30.83 15.04 10.07
N CYS A 658 29.76 15.42 10.79
CA CYS A 658 29.05 14.52 11.70
C CYS A 658 27.55 14.83 11.68
N VAL A 659 26.73 13.81 11.41
CA VAL A 659 25.27 13.90 11.29
C VAL A 659 24.63 13.20 12.48
N ILE A 660 23.91 13.95 13.32
CA ILE A 660 23.30 13.45 14.54
C ILE A 660 21.78 13.67 14.51
N TYR A 661 21.03 12.57 14.58
CA TYR A 661 19.56 12.56 14.56
C TYR A 661 18.98 12.53 15.98
N LEU A 662 18.04 13.42 16.27
CA LEU A 662 17.30 13.47 17.52
C LEU A 662 15.94 12.77 17.35
N ALA A 663 15.74 11.66 18.05
CA ALA A 663 14.46 10.95 18.08
C ALA A 663 13.47 11.65 19.02
N PRO A 664 12.14 11.47 18.85
CA PRO A 664 11.13 12.23 19.60
C PRO A 664 11.21 12.12 21.14
N GLY A 665 11.83 11.07 21.66
CA GLY A 665 12.01 10.88 23.11
C GLY A 665 13.24 11.58 23.69
N ASP A 666 14.18 11.99 22.85
CA ASP A 666 15.46 12.55 23.25
C ASP A 666 15.29 13.99 23.81
N TYR A 667 16.38 14.59 24.28
CA TYR A 667 16.43 16.00 24.68
C TYR A 667 16.64 16.88 23.44
N HIS A 668 15.75 17.85 23.23
CA HIS A 668 15.66 18.61 21.97
C HIS A 668 16.21 20.03 22.02
N ARG A 669 16.91 20.40 23.09
CA ARG A 669 17.82 21.55 23.03
C ARG A 669 19.18 21.09 22.53
N PHE A 670 19.87 21.99 21.86
CA PHE A 670 21.19 21.74 21.31
C PHE A 670 22.20 22.75 21.86
N HIS A 671 23.40 22.24 22.05
CA HIS A 671 24.48 22.91 22.73
C HIS A 671 25.66 23.14 21.78
N SER A 672 26.55 24.06 22.12
CA SER A 672 27.76 24.27 21.36
C SER A 672 28.71 23.08 21.55
N PRO A 673 29.17 22.42 20.47
CA PRO A 673 30.06 21.26 20.56
C PRO A 673 31.52 21.64 20.87
N VAL A 674 31.89 22.90 20.62
CA VAL A 674 33.24 23.46 20.77
C VAL A 674 33.15 24.90 21.28
N GLU A 675 34.29 25.50 21.59
CA GLU A 675 34.41 26.94 21.66
C GLU A 675 34.64 27.52 20.26
N TRP A 676 33.76 28.43 19.81
CA TRP A 676 33.83 29.00 18.46
C TRP A 676 33.06 30.31 18.32
N ASN A 677 33.39 31.05 17.26
CA ASN A 677 32.79 32.34 16.93
C ASN A 677 31.97 32.24 15.64
N ALA A 678 30.64 32.32 15.73
CA ALA A 678 29.75 32.35 14.57
C ALA A 678 29.62 33.78 14.03
N SER A 679 30.19 34.03 12.84
CA SER A 679 30.19 35.35 12.19
C SER A 679 29.07 35.51 11.17
N PHE A 680 28.51 34.40 10.69
CA PHE A 680 27.53 34.41 9.61
C PHE A 680 26.45 33.34 9.83
N ARG A 681 25.23 33.68 9.37
CA ARG A 681 24.11 32.76 9.30
C ARG A 681 23.47 32.81 7.92
N ARG A 682 23.21 31.64 7.37
CA ARG A 682 22.31 31.43 6.24
C ARG A 682 21.09 30.60 6.63
N HIS A 683 19.90 31.16 6.45
CA HIS A 683 18.64 30.44 6.60
C HIS A 683 18.12 30.01 5.23
N PHE A 684 17.96 28.70 5.02
CA PHE A 684 17.37 28.16 3.81
C PHE A 684 15.88 27.88 4.01
N ALA A 685 15.03 28.55 3.24
CA ALA A 685 13.62 28.20 3.17
C ALA A 685 13.47 26.88 2.41
N GLY A 686 13.02 25.82 3.09
CA GLY A 686 12.93 24.48 2.51
C GLY A 686 11.64 23.74 2.86
N GLU A 687 11.60 22.47 2.48
CA GLU A 687 10.54 21.53 2.84
C GLU A 687 10.69 21.07 4.31
N LEU A 688 9.74 20.28 4.82
CA LEU A 688 9.83 19.69 6.17
C LEU A 688 9.62 18.18 6.07
N LEU A 689 10.48 17.51 5.30
CA LEU A 689 10.49 16.06 5.15
C LEU A 689 11.00 15.40 6.44
N SER A 690 10.59 14.15 6.69
CA SER A 690 11.00 13.43 7.88
C SER A 690 12.47 13.04 7.80
N VAL A 691 13.27 13.50 8.74
CA VAL A 691 14.70 13.14 8.88
C VAL A 691 14.92 11.76 9.50
N ASN A 692 13.86 10.96 9.69
CA ASN A 692 14.00 9.60 10.21
C ASN A 692 15.01 8.82 9.32
N PRO A 693 15.96 8.06 9.90
CA PRO A 693 17.04 7.41 9.15
C PRO A 693 16.57 6.52 7.99
N ARG A 694 15.33 6.03 8.07
CA ARG A 694 14.77 5.21 7.02
C ARG A 694 14.17 6.00 5.85
N ILE A 695 13.72 7.24 6.09
CA ILE A 695 13.30 8.19 5.04
C ILE A 695 14.52 8.89 4.47
N ALA A 696 15.52 9.23 5.29
CA ALA A 696 16.82 9.71 4.84
C ALA A 696 17.49 8.73 3.86
N ARG A 697 17.33 7.41 4.01
CA ARG A 697 17.81 6.43 3.01
C ARG A 697 17.05 6.44 1.68
N MET A 698 15.83 6.99 1.65
CA MET A 698 14.98 7.00 0.47
C MET A 698 15.08 8.30 -0.34
N VAL A 699 15.49 9.40 0.31
CA VAL A 699 15.54 10.73 -0.30
C VAL A 699 16.98 11.22 -0.32
N ASN A 700 17.56 11.26 -1.52
CA ASN A 700 18.89 11.83 -1.74
C ASN A 700 18.86 13.33 -1.50
N GLY A 701 19.85 13.86 -0.76
CA GLY A 701 19.90 15.28 -0.42
C GLY A 701 18.75 15.78 0.46
N LEU A 702 18.14 14.91 1.27
CA LEU A 702 17.05 15.26 2.18
C LEU A 702 17.37 16.49 3.03
N PHE A 703 18.58 16.54 3.60
CA PHE A 703 18.99 17.66 4.47
C PHE A 703 19.11 18.98 3.70
N SER A 704 19.47 18.93 2.43
CA SER A 704 19.56 20.10 1.53
C SER A 704 18.18 20.56 1.04
N LEU A 705 17.19 19.66 1.02
CA LEU A 705 15.79 19.98 0.68
C LEU A 705 15.03 20.58 1.87
N ASN A 706 15.37 20.19 3.10
CA ASN A 706 14.69 20.67 4.29
C ASN A 706 15.06 22.10 4.67
N GLU A 707 14.10 22.77 5.32
CA GLU A 707 14.34 24.05 5.99
C GLU A 707 15.44 23.88 7.06
N ARG A 708 16.46 24.74 7.00
CA ARG A 708 17.64 24.65 7.87
C ARG A 708 18.24 26.02 8.14
N ALA A 709 18.87 26.16 9.30
CA ALA A 709 19.67 27.31 9.67
C ALA A 709 21.13 26.88 9.79
N VAL A 710 21.97 27.44 8.91
CA VAL A 710 23.40 27.17 8.83
C VAL A 710 24.11 28.35 9.49
N TYR A 711 24.87 28.08 10.55
CA TYR A 711 25.78 29.04 11.15
C TYR A 711 27.20 28.67 10.73
N THR A 712 27.98 29.65 10.30
CA THR A 712 29.39 29.47 9.92
C THR A 712 30.27 30.45 10.69
N GLY A 713 31.48 30.01 10.97
CA GLY A 713 32.39 30.72 11.85
C GLY A 713 33.75 30.07 11.91
N THR A 714 34.48 30.39 12.98
CA THR A 714 35.83 29.86 13.22
C THR A 714 35.94 29.22 14.60
N TRP A 715 36.65 28.11 14.65
CA TRP A 715 37.05 27.41 15.87
C TRP A 715 38.57 27.21 15.87
N GLU A 716 39.13 26.52 16.87
CA GLU A 716 40.57 26.33 17.06
C GLU A 716 41.32 25.89 15.79
N HIS A 717 40.73 25.02 14.98
CA HIS A 717 41.37 24.46 13.78
C HIS A 717 40.95 25.12 12.45
N GLY A 718 40.19 26.22 12.48
CA GLY A 718 39.80 26.95 11.27
C GLY A 718 38.29 27.00 11.05
N PHE A 719 37.80 26.58 9.89
CA PHE A 719 36.38 26.66 9.53
C PHE A 719 35.50 25.78 10.44
N PHE A 720 34.38 26.35 10.91
CA PHE A 720 33.35 25.61 11.64
C PHE A 720 31.95 25.96 11.14
N SER A 721 31.12 24.94 10.97
CA SER A 721 29.71 25.09 10.68
C SER A 721 28.84 24.23 11.58
N PHE A 722 27.85 24.90 12.19
CA PHE A 722 26.78 24.28 12.93
C PHE A 722 25.47 24.45 12.15
N THR A 723 24.85 23.34 11.74
CA THR A 723 23.57 23.39 11.03
C THR A 723 22.47 22.71 11.81
N ALA A 724 21.41 23.46 12.10
CA ALA A 724 20.15 22.94 12.60
C ALA A 724 19.18 22.67 11.44
N VAL A 725 18.75 21.42 11.27
CA VAL A 725 17.83 21.01 10.20
C VAL A 725 16.46 20.69 10.78
N GLY A 726 15.43 21.37 10.28
CA GLY A 726 14.04 21.12 10.65
C GLY A 726 13.50 19.84 9.99
N ALA A 727 12.46 19.24 10.58
CA ALA A 727 11.77 18.09 10.01
C ALA A 727 10.24 18.22 10.15
N THR A 728 9.52 17.21 9.67
CA THR A 728 8.05 17.15 9.76
C THR A 728 7.59 17.27 11.22
N ASN A 729 6.47 17.98 11.44
CA ASN A 729 5.71 18.19 12.69
C ASN A 729 5.83 19.57 13.33
N VAL A 730 6.90 19.91 14.05
CA VAL A 730 7.08 21.28 14.56
C VAL A 730 8.49 21.70 14.22
N GLY A 731 8.79 21.70 12.93
CA GLY A 731 10.13 21.93 12.36
C GLY A 731 10.67 23.35 12.54
N SER A 732 10.16 24.12 13.51
CA SER A 732 10.71 25.40 13.90
C SER A 732 11.95 25.22 14.76
N ILE A 733 12.98 25.98 14.42
CA ILE A 733 14.28 26.09 15.04
C ILE A 733 14.33 27.45 15.75
N ARG A 734 14.81 27.45 16.98
CA ARG A 734 15.08 28.67 17.75
C ARG A 734 16.53 28.66 18.22
N VAL A 735 17.24 29.75 17.97
CA VAL A 735 18.61 30.00 18.48
C VAL A 735 18.51 31.20 19.40
N TYR A 736 18.99 31.08 20.65
CA TYR A 736 18.68 32.06 21.69
C TYR A 736 19.33 33.43 21.44
N GLU A 737 20.58 33.43 20.96
CA GLU A 737 21.34 34.64 20.62
C GLU A 737 21.00 35.22 19.23
N ASP A 738 20.16 34.55 18.43
CA ASP A 738 19.71 35.04 17.12
C ASP A 738 18.19 35.17 17.06
N ILE A 739 17.72 36.23 17.71
CA ILE A 739 16.31 36.56 17.94
C ILE A 739 15.53 36.77 16.62
N ASP A 740 16.23 37.17 15.55
CA ASP A 740 15.65 37.44 14.23
C ASP A 740 15.38 36.18 13.40
N LEU A 741 15.89 35.01 13.83
CA LEU A 741 15.65 33.77 13.11
C LEU A 741 14.18 33.34 13.24
N GLN A 742 13.46 33.41 12.13
CA GLN A 742 12.09 32.90 12.03
C GLN A 742 12.02 31.73 11.04
N THR A 743 11.63 30.56 11.54
CA THR A 743 11.53 29.32 10.77
C THR A 743 10.09 28.79 10.75
N ASN A 744 9.80 27.90 9.79
CA ASN A 744 8.47 27.30 9.59
C ASN A 744 7.34 28.33 9.31
N VAL A 745 7.67 29.44 8.66
CA VAL A 745 6.70 30.51 8.35
C VAL A 745 5.80 30.14 7.15
N ARG A 746 4.50 30.43 7.22
CA ARG A 746 3.47 30.05 6.23
C ARG A 746 3.73 30.57 4.81
N ARG A 747 4.33 31.76 4.65
CA ARG A 747 4.62 32.39 3.35
C ARG A 747 6.10 32.72 3.29
N GLN A 748 6.89 31.86 2.65
CA GLN A 748 8.25 32.20 2.23
C GLN A 748 8.46 31.79 0.76
N PRO A 749 9.14 32.62 -0.05
CA PRO A 749 9.51 32.25 -1.41
C PRO A 749 10.34 30.97 -1.41
N LYS A 750 9.94 29.97 -2.21
CA LYS A 750 10.73 28.74 -2.38
C LYS A 750 12.03 29.08 -3.14
N GLY A 751 13.15 28.52 -2.70
CA GLY A 751 14.43 28.61 -3.41
C GLY A 751 15.33 29.80 -3.03
N HIS A 752 14.90 30.66 -2.10
CA HIS A 752 15.73 31.74 -1.58
C HIS A 752 16.29 31.40 -0.19
N TYR A 753 17.56 31.72 0.04
CA TYR A 753 18.16 31.74 1.37
C TYR A 753 18.26 33.18 1.87
N LYS A 754 18.32 33.35 3.20
CA LYS A 754 18.49 34.64 3.87
C LYS A 754 19.80 34.67 4.64
N ASP A 755 20.69 35.54 4.20
CA ASP A 755 21.99 35.74 4.82
C ASP A 755 21.92 36.82 5.90
N LYS A 756 22.67 36.63 6.98
CA LYS A 756 22.89 37.63 8.03
C LYS A 756 24.34 37.53 8.48
N PHE A 757 25.03 38.65 8.40
CA PHE A 757 26.32 38.84 9.05
C PHE A 757 26.08 39.41 10.44
N PHE A 758 26.76 38.88 11.44
CA PHE A 758 26.70 39.40 12.79
C PHE A 758 27.78 40.46 12.96
N GLU A 759 27.40 41.70 13.26
CA GLU A 759 28.34 42.81 13.51
C GLU A 759 29.32 42.47 14.65
N LYS A 760 28.78 41.87 15.71
CA LYS A 760 29.53 41.18 16.75
C LYS A 760 29.28 39.68 16.62
N SER A 761 30.33 38.92 16.34
CA SER A 761 30.23 37.46 16.21
C SER A 761 29.63 36.85 17.47
N LEU A 762 28.75 35.86 17.29
CA LEU A 762 28.17 35.12 18.40
C LEU A 762 29.25 34.19 18.95
N GLN A 763 29.66 34.41 20.20
CA GLN A 763 30.68 33.61 20.87
C GLN A 763 29.99 32.51 21.67
N PHE A 764 30.33 31.25 21.39
CA PHE A 764 29.76 30.11 22.09
C PHE A 764 30.84 29.31 22.80
N LYS A 765 30.61 28.98 24.07
CA LYS A 765 31.51 28.13 24.86
C LYS A 765 31.15 26.65 24.68
N LYS A 766 32.14 25.76 24.78
CA LYS A 766 31.92 24.31 24.73
C LYS A 766 30.89 23.88 25.79
N GLY A 767 29.83 23.20 25.35
CA GLY A 767 28.72 22.73 26.20
C GLY A 767 27.64 23.76 26.51
N GLU A 768 27.78 25.01 26.06
CA GLU A 768 26.77 26.06 26.25
C GLU A 768 25.45 25.73 25.54
N ASN A 769 24.31 26.02 26.15
CA ASN A 769 22.99 25.80 25.54
C ASN A 769 22.68 26.94 24.54
N ILE A 770 22.66 26.65 23.24
CA ILE A 770 22.58 27.69 22.20
C ILE A 770 21.22 27.76 21.50
N GLY A 771 20.38 26.73 21.63
CA GLY A 771 19.06 26.74 21.01
C GLY A 771 18.24 25.46 21.18
N GLU A 772 17.09 25.42 20.52
CA GLU A 772 16.13 24.32 20.65
C GLU A 772 15.32 24.04 19.38
N PHE A 773 14.86 22.79 19.28
CA PHE A 773 13.87 22.37 18.29
C PHE A 773 12.50 22.20 18.95
N ASN A 774 11.44 22.55 18.23
CA ASN A 774 10.09 22.35 18.72
C ASN A 774 9.51 20.95 18.43
N LEU A 775 9.96 20.24 17.38
CA LEU A 775 9.77 18.79 17.19
C LEU A 775 10.62 18.20 16.05
N GLY A 776 11.33 17.09 16.33
CA GLY A 776 12.00 16.20 15.36
C GLY A 776 13.08 16.88 14.50
N SER A 777 14.33 16.50 14.66
CA SER A 777 15.43 17.29 14.08
C SER A 777 16.73 16.53 13.86
N THR A 778 17.64 17.17 13.14
CA THR A 778 19.00 16.69 12.91
C THR A 778 19.96 17.86 13.06
N VAL A 779 21.08 17.63 13.73
CA VAL A 779 22.21 18.55 13.77
C VAL A 779 23.29 17.99 12.86
N ILE A 780 23.85 18.84 12.02
CA ILE A 780 24.95 18.51 11.13
C ILE A 780 26.10 19.45 11.45
N LEU A 781 27.22 18.86 11.83
CA LEU A 781 28.48 19.56 12.03
C LEU A 781 29.33 19.38 10.77
N ILE A 782 29.94 20.45 10.30
CA ILE A 782 30.97 20.42 9.25
C ILE A 782 32.11 21.31 9.76
N PHE A 783 33.31 20.77 9.89
CA PHE A 783 34.41 21.48 10.53
C PHE A 783 35.76 21.06 9.96
N GLU A 784 36.68 22.00 9.93
CA GLU A 784 38.08 21.79 9.56
C GLU A 784 38.84 21.26 10.76
N ALA A 785 39.62 20.19 10.60
CA ALA A 785 40.48 19.63 11.64
C ALA A 785 41.78 19.07 11.04
N PRO A 786 42.82 18.77 11.83
CA PRO A 786 44.01 18.07 11.36
C PRO A 786 43.67 16.78 10.59
N SER A 787 44.42 16.46 9.53
CA SER A 787 44.10 15.30 8.68
C SER A 787 44.22 13.94 9.39
N ASP A 788 44.90 13.87 10.53
CA ASP A 788 44.98 12.70 11.42
C ASP A 788 43.81 12.61 12.43
N PHE A 789 42.82 13.52 12.33
CA PHE A 789 41.63 13.52 13.16
C PHE A 789 40.84 12.21 13.02
N SER A 790 40.57 11.56 14.15
CA SER A 790 39.85 10.29 14.21
C SER A 790 38.64 10.36 15.14
N PHE A 791 37.51 9.87 14.67
CA PHE A 791 36.28 9.81 15.46
C PHE A 791 36.31 8.63 16.44
N SER A 792 35.84 8.84 17.68
CA SER A 792 35.57 7.75 18.65
C SER A 792 34.21 7.08 18.46
N LEU A 793 33.54 7.39 17.34
CA LEU A 793 32.15 7.00 17.09
C LEU A 793 32.08 5.73 16.23
N GLN A 794 30.97 5.00 16.38
CA GLN A 794 30.53 3.97 15.45
C GLN A 794 29.15 4.33 14.88
N HIS A 795 28.89 3.86 13.67
CA HIS A 795 27.62 4.08 12.99
C HIS A 795 26.43 3.61 13.84
N GLY A 796 25.49 4.52 14.10
CA GLY A 796 24.32 4.23 14.91
C GLY A 796 24.55 4.22 16.42
N ASN A 797 25.72 4.66 16.92
CA ASN A 797 25.91 4.92 18.35
C ASN A 797 24.94 6.00 18.85
N ARG A 798 24.51 5.85 20.10
CA ARG A 798 23.81 6.91 20.83
C ARG A 798 24.85 7.80 21.51
N VAL A 799 24.66 9.11 21.37
CA VAL A 799 25.47 10.14 22.01
C VAL A 799 24.56 11.02 22.87
N LYS A 800 25.11 11.57 23.94
CA LYS A 800 24.46 12.59 24.77
C LYS A 800 25.27 13.88 24.71
N VAL A 801 24.63 15.01 25.00
CA VAL A 801 25.32 16.30 25.12
C VAL A 801 26.56 16.14 26.02
N GLY A 802 27.71 16.62 25.54
CA GLY A 802 28.95 16.60 26.31
C GLY A 802 29.83 15.35 26.14
N HIS A 803 29.34 14.27 25.51
CA HIS A 803 30.17 13.11 25.19
C HIS A 803 31.22 13.46 24.12
N SER A 804 32.45 12.97 24.26
CA SER A 804 33.46 13.07 23.21
C SER A 804 32.99 12.45 21.89
N ILE A 805 33.37 13.07 20.78
CA ILE A 805 33.22 12.50 19.43
C ILE A 805 34.56 12.14 18.78
N VAL A 806 35.68 12.35 19.47
CA VAL A 806 37.06 12.12 18.98
C VAL A 806 37.69 10.95 19.73
N GLN A 807 38.54 10.18 19.07
CA GLN A 807 39.35 9.16 19.72
C GLN A 807 40.47 9.84 20.49
N HIS A 808 40.51 9.65 21.81
CA HIS A 808 41.66 10.10 22.60
C HIS A 808 42.88 9.29 22.16
N THR A 809 43.86 9.94 21.54
CA THR A 809 45.23 9.43 21.51
C THR A 809 45.71 9.49 22.96
N PRO A 810 46.09 8.37 23.60
CA PRO A 810 46.72 8.45 24.91
C PRO A 810 48.00 9.26 24.73
N ILE A 811 48.08 10.40 25.42
CA ILE A 811 49.33 11.13 25.59
C ILE A 811 50.30 10.12 26.21
N GLN A 812 51.25 9.62 25.42
CA GLN A 812 52.45 9.04 25.99
C GLN A 812 53.09 10.19 26.75
N ASN A 813 53.05 10.12 28.09
CA ASN A 813 53.86 10.98 28.93
C ASN A 813 55.31 10.79 28.49
N GLU A 814 55.85 11.73 27.71
CA GLU A 814 57.28 11.94 27.63
C GLU A 814 57.72 12.48 28.99
N LEU A 815 58.44 11.62 29.71
CA LEU A 815 59.23 11.92 30.89
C LEU A 815 60.57 12.51 30.47
#